data_AF-A0A3M2CRR3-F1
#
_entry.id   AF-A0A3M2CRR3-F1
#
_cell.length_a   1.000
_cell.length_b   1.000
_cell.length_c   1.000
_cell.angle_alpha   90.00
_cell.angle_beta   90.00
_cell.angle_gamma   90.00
#
_symmetry.space_group_name_H-M   'P 1'
#
loop_
_entity.id
_entity.type
_entity.pdbx_description
1 polymer ?
#
loop_
_entity_poly.entity_id
_entity_poly.type
_entity_poly.pdbx_seq_one_letter_code
_entity_poly.pdbx_strand_id
1 'polypeptide(L)'
;MPMNLLNPVYHAHAFQPGSRIDIDRVLPASLDDEDIEEWIEKFCEPPRFIERISPVSTLLGNELVRGKNWTDMMLRAYRVFLRVYHGISIYIRQALVDRFGEHGLLPFMSFDMEPCLMERMIELDYEESENTYGTLMELVRSGVLSPAATVPFHVLLPMLDSEFDKRLCLRIAMTLYWKMLREYHDFIVQVHDERAFVMPFMLPEYAYANDVGRLLVEEFMRLAEEEELDEPHLVLLLDNQQAVDRDLDVLMKSWNMLQLDGKRVPVSLVFRDRAFSEWMIYSRPSVKKLIDRTIAKVDSDLNAAGINYCWAHFENIEDLTFDAKSLMNFEQKVIKLAQLSYLGIAPDVYVRRKLLKIFRRISHEPQLVELRDGSSGNDWHSRPNLGRWEGVLDSNAPIQLVDESRPYVRRTRTGKAHETGPQCWKIAFNRAIRTCARAVKGDPETLTGGALEVLAGICGAKDRNHARENIFDFLTNYLYIHWREYFIQHDLSEADIQLRDMVDETLLRGVRKRLKDEDYLIAGVAAQAYYFALDAMRSHATHWENLDQRAAYQNVVMITLALCNMMYVYHWRKKPAEARRLFDLMRDELFHFESAYERYQLADYGVTEEEWQDALKSQVEDSTLNLVARAARRTAVRHLKHLGYKKEFTRDDELLTPNTGHLWTAEIENLNYKWENKLYCGLREE
;
A
#
# COMPACT_ATOMS: atom_id res chain seq x y z
N MET A 1 17.51 -8.36 39.57
CA MET A 1 18.01 -9.24 38.49
C MET A 1 18.88 -8.37 37.59
N PRO A 2 19.96 -8.90 36.98
CA PRO A 2 20.66 -8.16 35.92
C PRO A 2 19.63 -7.79 34.83
N MET A 3 19.73 -6.56 34.33
CA MET A 3 18.81 -6.03 33.30
C MET A 3 18.98 -6.85 32.02
N ASN A 4 17.87 -7.31 31.42
CA ASN A 4 17.92 -7.99 30.14
C ASN A 4 18.11 -6.95 29.03
N LEU A 5 19.00 -7.22 28.09
CA LEU A 5 19.33 -6.30 26.99
C LEU A 5 18.73 -6.75 25.64
N LEU A 6 17.95 -7.83 25.63
CA LEU A 6 17.06 -8.17 24.52
C LEU A 6 15.89 -7.18 24.48
N ASN A 7 15.73 -6.54 23.32
CA ASN A 7 14.59 -5.70 23.02
C ASN A 7 13.70 -6.40 21.99
N PRO A 8 12.50 -6.88 22.35
CA PRO A 8 11.51 -7.24 21.35
C PRO A 8 11.18 -6.01 20.49
N VAL A 9 11.35 -6.12 19.18
CA VAL A 9 11.07 -5.01 18.25
C VAL A 9 9.76 -5.30 17.52
N TYR A 10 8.84 -4.34 17.53
CA TYR A 10 7.50 -4.52 16.98
C TYR A 10 7.20 -3.50 15.88
N HIS A 11 6.54 -3.98 14.83
CA HIS A 11 5.96 -3.16 13.78
C HIS A 11 4.61 -3.75 13.37
N ALA A 12 3.63 -2.89 13.11
CA ALA A 12 2.40 -3.30 12.46
C ALA A 12 2.14 -2.44 11.22
N HIS A 13 1.66 -3.10 10.18
CA HIS A 13 1.29 -2.50 8.90
C HIS A 13 -0.23 -2.57 8.72
N ALA A 14 -0.85 -1.51 8.19
CA ALA A 14 -2.28 -1.48 7.84
C ALA A 14 -2.50 -1.19 6.35
N PHE A 15 -3.38 -1.95 5.71
CA PHE A 15 -3.64 -1.87 4.27
C PHE A 15 -5.13 -1.98 3.91
N GLN A 16 -5.45 -1.60 2.67
CA GLN A 16 -6.78 -1.75 2.09
C GLN A 16 -6.78 -2.84 0.99
N PRO A 17 -7.40 -4.02 1.21
CA PRO A 17 -7.50 -5.09 0.20
C PRO A 17 -8.55 -4.83 -0.89
N GLY A 18 -9.18 -3.66 -0.93
CA GLY A 18 -10.02 -3.18 -2.04
C GLY A 18 -11.53 -3.26 -1.82
N SER A 19 -12.22 -2.11 -1.88
CA SER A 19 -13.68 -1.97 -1.76
C SER A 19 -14.32 -1.17 -2.90
N ARG A 20 -13.52 -0.48 -3.73
CA ARG A 20 -14.01 0.45 -4.74
C ARG A 20 -14.59 -0.32 -5.93
N ILE A 21 -15.78 0.09 -6.38
CA ILE A 21 -16.46 -0.50 -7.55
C ILE A 21 -16.69 0.50 -8.68
N ASP A 22 -16.61 1.81 -8.39
CA ASP A 22 -16.73 2.91 -9.36
C ASP A 22 -16.42 4.26 -8.66
N ILE A 23 -16.61 5.38 -9.36
CA ILE A 23 -16.66 6.75 -8.78
C ILE A 23 -18.02 7.40 -9.03
N ASP A 24 -18.42 8.38 -8.20
CA ASP A 24 -19.70 9.09 -8.38
C ASP A 24 -19.69 10.00 -9.60
N ARG A 25 -18.58 10.72 -9.80
CA ARG A 25 -18.44 11.76 -10.81
C ARG A 25 -18.32 11.16 -12.21
N VAL A 26 -19.16 11.64 -13.13
CA VAL A 26 -19.11 11.33 -14.56
C VAL A 26 -18.80 12.62 -15.31
N LEU A 27 -17.76 12.63 -16.15
CA LEU A 27 -17.30 13.83 -16.85
C LEU A 27 -18.26 14.25 -17.98
N PRO A 28 -18.35 15.56 -18.30
CA PRO A 28 -19.24 16.05 -19.35
C PRO A 28 -18.68 15.73 -20.74
N ALA A 29 -19.57 15.41 -21.68
CA ALA A 29 -19.15 15.02 -23.04
C ALA A 29 -18.59 16.19 -23.87
N SER A 30 -19.02 17.42 -23.59
CA SER A 30 -18.49 18.67 -24.16
C SER A 30 -18.30 19.69 -23.04
N LEU A 31 -17.41 20.65 -23.24
CA LEU A 31 -17.22 21.79 -22.33
C LEU A 31 -17.98 23.04 -22.79
N ASP A 32 -18.57 23.04 -24.00
CA ASP A 32 -19.14 24.25 -24.62
C ASP A 32 -20.34 24.84 -23.84
N ASP A 33 -21.12 23.99 -23.15
CA ASP A 33 -22.33 24.37 -22.41
C ASP A 33 -22.20 24.15 -20.88
N GLU A 34 -20.99 23.88 -20.40
CA GLU A 34 -20.72 23.54 -19.00
C GLU A 34 -20.17 24.74 -18.23
N ASP A 35 -20.46 24.81 -16.92
CA ASP A 35 -19.76 25.71 -16.02
C ASP A 35 -18.38 25.13 -15.68
N ILE A 36 -17.37 25.57 -16.42
CA ILE A 36 -15.99 25.07 -16.26
C ILE A 36 -15.44 25.41 -14.87
N GLU A 37 -15.88 26.51 -14.26
CA GLU A 37 -15.44 26.90 -12.92
C GLU A 37 -15.96 25.90 -11.87
N GLU A 38 -17.25 25.54 -11.94
CA GLU A 38 -17.83 24.47 -11.10
C GLU A 38 -17.09 23.13 -11.28
N TRP A 39 -16.68 22.80 -12.51
CA TRP A 39 -15.89 21.59 -12.77
C TRP A 39 -14.48 21.66 -12.18
N ILE A 40 -13.81 22.81 -12.22
CA ILE A 40 -12.51 23.01 -11.57
C ILE A 40 -12.65 22.84 -10.06
N GLU A 41 -13.68 23.42 -9.45
CA GLU A 41 -13.98 23.27 -8.01
C GLU A 41 -14.18 21.80 -7.63
N LYS A 42 -14.94 21.04 -8.42
CA LYS A 42 -15.09 19.58 -8.23
C LYS A 42 -13.77 18.82 -8.31
N PHE A 43 -12.75 19.35 -8.99
CA PHE A 43 -11.41 18.79 -9.06
C PHE A 43 -10.44 19.40 -8.04
N CYS A 44 -10.91 20.30 -7.17
CA CYS A 44 -10.25 20.63 -5.91
C CYS A 44 -10.68 19.67 -4.78
N GLU A 45 -11.71 18.83 -5.01
CA GLU A 45 -12.14 17.76 -4.09
C GLU A 45 -11.54 16.39 -4.48
N PRO A 46 -11.30 15.50 -3.48
CA PRO A 46 -10.85 14.15 -3.75
C PRO A 46 -11.92 13.34 -4.52
N PRO A 47 -11.52 12.30 -5.27
CA PRO A 47 -12.46 11.45 -5.98
C PRO A 47 -13.36 10.67 -5.02
N ARG A 48 -14.68 10.88 -5.10
CA ARG A 48 -15.66 10.11 -4.32
C ARG A 48 -15.90 8.73 -4.92
N PHE A 49 -15.46 7.70 -4.21
CA PHE A 49 -15.59 6.32 -4.64
C PHE A 49 -16.91 5.68 -4.21
N ILE A 50 -17.52 4.94 -5.13
CA ILE A 50 -18.62 4.03 -4.79
C ILE A 50 -17.99 2.75 -4.25
N GLU A 51 -18.37 2.37 -3.04
CA GLU A 51 -17.90 1.15 -2.41
C GLU A 51 -18.87 -0.02 -2.56
N ARG A 52 -18.30 -1.22 -2.60
CA ARG A 52 -19.02 -2.49 -2.50
C ARG A 52 -19.84 -2.54 -1.21
N ILE A 53 -21.03 -3.11 -1.30
CA ILE A 53 -21.80 -3.54 -0.13
C ILE A 53 -21.66 -5.06 -0.04
N SER A 54 -21.02 -5.53 1.03
CA SER A 54 -20.78 -6.93 1.34
C SER A 54 -20.67 -7.12 2.85
N PRO A 55 -21.80 -7.07 3.59
CA PRO A 55 -21.79 -6.95 5.03
C PRO A 55 -21.02 -8.07 5.73
N VAL A 56 -20.20 -7.67 6.69
CA VAL A 56 -19.31 -8.56 7.44
C VAL A 56 -19.16 -8.05 8.87
N SER A 57 -18.89 -8.98 9.78
CA SER A 57 -18.58 -8.66 11.17
C SER A 57 -17.47 -9.54 11.73
N THR A 58 -16.81 -9.04 12.77
CA THR A 58 -15.78 -9.74 13.53
C THR A 58 -15.95 -9.47 15.02
N LEU A 59 -15.45 -10.37 15.86
CA LEU A 59 -15.48 -10.20 17.31
C LEU A 59 -14.07 -9.86 17.82
N LEU A 60 -13.93 -8.80 18.61
CA LEU A 60 -12.70 -8.39 19.29
C LEU A 60 -12.95 -8.40 20.80
N GLY A 61 -12.44 -9.42 21.48
CA GLY A 61 -12.81 -9.72 22.86
C GLY A 61 -14.31 -10.01 22.95
N ASN A 62 -15.05 -9.07 23.53
CA ASN A 62 -16.52 -9.12 23.64
C ASN A 62 -17.21 -8.11 22.71
N GLU A 63 -16.45 -7.32 21.95
CA GLU A 63 -16.97 -6.26 21.09
C GLU A 63 -17.22 -6.80 19.69
N LEU A 64 -18.48 -6.71 19.23
CA LEU A 64 -18.87 -7.08 17.88
C LEU A 64 -18.72 -5.87 16.96
N VAL A 65 -17.76 -5.94 16.05
CA VAL A 65 -17.53 -4.91 15.03
C VAL A 65 -18.22 -5.34 13.75
N ARG A 66 -19.08 -4.48 13.19
CA ARG A 66 -19.81 -4.72 11.94
C ARG A 66 -19.44 -3.65 10.93
N GLY A 67 -19.47 -3.99 9.64
CA GLY A 67 -19.37 -3.00 8.59
C GLY A 67 -20.18 -3.36 7.35
N LYS A 68 -20.49 -2.34 6.54
CA LYS A 68 -21.19 -2.51 5.25
C LYS A 68 -20.37 -3.32 4.25
N ASN A 69 -19.05 -3.33 4.42
CA ASN A 69 -18.06 -4.14 3.73
C ASN A 69 -16.85 -4.35 4.67
N TRP A 70 -15.84 -5.07 4.19
CA TRP A 70 -14.63 -5.34 4.98
C TRP A 70 -13.85 -4.09 5.38
N THR A 71 -13.65 -3.16 4.44
CA THR A 71 -12.91 -1.93 4.68
C THR A 71 -13.56 -1.13 5.81
N ASP A 72 -14.88 -0.95 5.74
CA ASP A 72 -15.68 -0.28 6.78
C ASP A 72 -15.59 -0.99 8.14
N MET A 73 -15.71 -2.32 8.16
CA MET A 73 -15.55 -3.11 9.39
C MET A 73 -14.14 -2.94 9.98
N MET A 74 -13.10 -2.93 9.15
CA MET A 74 -11.72 -2.85 9.61
C MET A 74 -11.35 -1.46 10.13
N LEU A 75 -11.85 -0.39 9.50
CA LEU A 75 -11.69 0.98 10.00
C LEU A 75 -12.29 1.13 11.41
N ARG A 76 -13.46 0.52 11.66
CA ARG A 76 -14.04 0.46 13.01
C ARG A 76 -13.22 -0.43 13.96
N ALA A 77 -12.61 -1.50 13.46
CA ALA A 77 -11.70 -2.33 14.27
C ALA A 77 -10.44 -1.56 14.69
N TYR A 78 -9.93 -0.64 13.86
CA TYR A 78 -8.81 0.22 14.23
C TYR A 78 -9.11 1.10 15.45
N ARG A 79 -10.35 1.58 15.62
CA ARG A 79 -10.77 2.26 16.87
C ARG A 79 -10.48 1.41 18.10
N VAL A 80 -10.81 0.13 18.03
CA VAL A 80 -10.59 -0.84 19.12
C VAL A 80 -9.09 -1.06 19.33
N PHE A 81 -8.31 -1.19 18.26
CA PHE A 81 -6.85 -1.40 18.35
C PHE A 81 -6.14 -0.22 19.00
N LEU A 82 -6.41 1.00 18.53
CA LEU A 82 -5.79 2.22 19.03
C LEU A 82 -6.15 2.47 20.50
N ARG A 83 -7.39 2.16 20.91
CA ARG A 83 -7.80 2.20 22.32
C ARG A 83 -7.01 1.21 23.18
N VAL A 84 -6.74 0.01 22.66
CA VAL A 84 -5.89 -0.98 23.35
C VAL A 84 -4.45 -0.48 23.44
N TYR A 85 -3.89 0.11 22.38
CA TYR A 85 -2.54 0.68 22.40
C TYR A 85 -2.40 1.83 23.39
N HIS A 86 -3.41 2.69 23.49
CA HIS A 86 -3.49 3.70 24.55
C HIS A 86 -3.47 3.03 25.94
N GLY A 87 -4.26 1.97 26.14
CA GLY A 87 -4.26 1.18 27.38
C GLY A 87 -2.89 0.60 27.73
N ILE A 88 -2.18 0.02 26.76
CA ILE A 88 -0.80 -0.47 26.94
C ILE A 88 0.09 0.64 27.50
N SER A 89 0.03 1.85 26.94
CA SER A 89 0.86 2.98 27.36
C SER A 89 0.73 3.32 28.84
N ILE A 90 -0.49 3.23 29.39
CA ILE A 90 -0.78 3.50 30.80
C ILE A 90 -0.10 2.45 31.69
N TYR A 91 -0.18 1.17 31.29
CA TYR A 91 0.39 0.07 32.07
C TYR A 91 1.93 0.02 32.02
N ILE A 92 2.53 0.35 30.88
CA ILE A 92 3.98 0.26 30.72
C ILE A 92 4.71 1.49 31.27
N ARG A 93 4.06 2.65 31.39
CA ARG A 93 4.68 3.91 31.85
C ARG A 93 5.44 3.76 33.16
N GLN A 94 4.83 3.12 34.17
CA GLN A 94 5.50 2.91 35.46
C GLN A 94 6.73 1.99 35.32
N ALA A 95 6.64 0.96 34.48
CA ALA A 95 7.76 0.05 34.23
C ALA A 95 8.91 0.76 33.51
N LEU A 96 8.63 1.66 32.56
CA LEU A 96 9.61 2.48 31.86
C LEU A 96 10.47 3.28 32.83
N VAL A 97 9.84 3.98 33.78
CA VAL A 97 10.56 4.76 34.80
C VAL A 97 11.28 3.86 35.80
N ASP A 98 10.56 2.94 36.45
CA ASP A 98 11.09 2.20 37.60
C ASP A 98 12.15 1.16 37.24
N ARG A 99 12.05 0.58 36.03
CA ARG A 99 12.86 -0.58 35.64
C ARG A 99 13.88 -0.25 34.56
N PHE A 100 13.54 0.66 33.66
CA PHE A 100 14.37 1.00 32.51
C PHE A 100 15.01 2.40 32.63
N GLY A 101 14.58 3.21 33.61
CA GLY A 101 15.15 4.54 33.85
C GLY A 101 14.78 5.56 32.76
N GLU A 102 13.71 5.31 32.01
CA GLU A 102 13.25 6.21 30.95
C GLU A 102 12.59 7.46 31.54
N HIS A 103 12.80 8.61 30.89
CA HIS A 103 12.27 9.90 31.33
C HIS A 103 10.79 10.12 30.97
N GLY A 104 10.26 9.31 30.07
CA GLY A 104 8.88 9.39 29.61
C GLY A 104 8.46 8.15 28.83
N LEU A 105 7.40 8.30 28.03
CA LEU A 105 7.00 7.25 27.11
C LEU A 105 8.06 7.06 26.04
N LEU A 106 8.31 5.79 25.73
CA LEU A 106 9.17 5.35 24.66
C LEU A 106 8.32 4.46 23.74
N PRO A 107 8.33 4.68 22.42
CA PRO A 107 7.45 3.93 21.52
C PRO A 107 7.73 2.45 21.59
N PHE A 108 6.71 1.68 21.93
CA PHE A 108 6.85 0.23 22.10
C PHE A 108 6.77 -0.52 20.76
N MET A 109 6.25 0.14 19.72
CA MET A 109 6.14 -0.38 18.36
C MET A 109 6.13 0.75 17.33
N SER A 110 6.44 0.43 16.08
CA SER A 110 6.13 1.31 14.95
C SER A 110 4.84 0.91 14.25
N PHE A 111 4.23 1.85 13.55
CA PHE A 111 3.00 1.65 12.80
C PHE A 111 3.01 2.44 11.50
N ASP A 112 2.66 1.80 10.40
CA ASP A 112 2.33 2.48 9.14
C ASP A 112 0.93 2.13 8.66
N MET A 113 0.33 3.06 7.91
CA MET A 113 -0.99 2.91 7.33
C MET A 113 -0.99 3.40 5.87
N GLU A 114 -1.44 2.56 4.95
CA GLU A 114 -1.51 2.98 3.55
C GLU A 114 -2.36 4.27 3.41
N PRO A 115 -1.90 5.30 2.66
CA PRO A 115 -2.53 6.62 2.59
C PRO A 115 -4.04 6.65 2.30
N CYS A 116 -4.54 5.80 1.39
CA CYS A 116 -5.98 5.72 1.11
C CYS A 116 -6.80 5.29 2.33
N LEU A 117 -6.19 4.52 3.24
CA LEU A 117 -6.83 4.09 4.47
C LEU A 117 -6.87 5.20 5.52
N MET A 118 -5.85 6.06 5.59
CA MET A 118 -5.86 7.25 6.46
C MET A 118 -6.96 8.23 6.04
N GLU A 119 -7.07 8.51 4.74
CA GLU A 119 -8.16 9.35 4.21
C GLU A 119 -9.54 8.76 4.53
N ARG A 120 -9.76 7.46 4.24
CA ARG A 120 -11.05 6.83 4.52
C ARG A 120 -11.37 6.77 6.01
N MET A 121 -10.36 6.70 6.88
CA MET A 121 -10.54 6.82 8.33
C MET A 121 -11.06 8.21 8.71
N ILE A 122 -10.48 9.28 8.16
CA ILE A 122 -10.91 10.66 8.40
C ILE A 122 -12.34 10.88 7.89
N GLU A 123 -12.66 10.40 6.69
CA GLU A 123 -14.02 10.46 6.16
C GLU A 123 -15.02 9.73 7.06
N LEU A 124 -14.69 8.52 7.51
CA LEU A 124 -15.57 7.74 8.39
C LEU A 124 -15.74 8.41 9.76
N ASP A 125 -14.69 9.04 10.29
CA ASP A 125 -14.77 9.83 11.53
C ASP A 125 -15.75 10.98 11.38
N TYR A 126 -15.74 11.69 10.24
CA TYR A 126 -16.72 12.72 9.95
C TYR A 126 -18.15 12.16 9.77
N GLU A 127 -18.30 11.08 9.00
CA GLU A 127 -19.59 10.40 8.74
C GLU A 127 -20.26 9.93 10.05
N GLU A 128 -19.45 9.48 11.03
CA GLU A 128 -19.95 8.85 12.27
C GLU A 128 -19.79 9.71 13.53
N SER A 129 -19.25 10.92 13.42
CA SER A 129 -18.91 11.77 14.56
C SER A 129 -17.95 11.09 15.57
N GLU A 130 -16.92 10.46 15.04
CA GLU A 130 -15.90 9.70 15.77
C GLU A 130 -14.53 10.40 15.68
N ASN A 131 -13.50 9.88 16.37
CA ASN A 131 -12.17 10.50 16.40
C ASN A 131 -11.03 9.47 16.38
N THR A 132 -11.12 8.51 15.45
CA THR A 132 -10.13 7.46 15.25
C THR A 132 -8.78 8.04 14.84
N TYR A 133 -8.77 8.91 13.83
CA TYR A 133 -7.56 9.51 13.29
C TYR A 133 -6.88 10.42 14.31
N GLY A 134 -7.65 11.25 15.03
CA GLY A 134 -7.11 12.07 16.12
C GLY A 134 -6.51 11.23 17.24
N THR A 135 -7.09 10.06 17.56
CA THR A 135 -6.51 9.12 18.53
C THR A 135 -5.18 8.54 18.03
N LEU A 136 -5.07 8.20 16.74
CA LEU A 136 -3.80 7.76 16.14
C LEU A 136 -2.73 8.85 16.27
N MET A 137 -3.06 10.09 15.93
CA MET A 137 -2.13 11.22 16.04
C MET A 137 -1.72 11.50 17.48
N GLU A 138 -2.62 11.35 18.46
CA GLU A 138 -2.27 11.47 19.88
C GLU A 138 -1.26 10.39 20.31
N LEU A 139 -1.43 9.14 19.87
CA LEU A 139 -0.49 8.06 20.16
C LEU A 139 0.90 8.32 19.57
N VAL A 140 0.96 8.94 18.39
CA VAL A 140 2.23 9.37 17.78
C VAL A 140 2.87 10.52 18.56
N ARG A 141 2.12 11.60 18.80
CA ARG A 141 2.61 12.83 19.49
C ARG A 141 3.01 12.59 20.94
N SER A 142 2.45 11.57 21.59
CA SER A 142 2.76 11.19 22.96
C SER A 142 3.86 10.11 23.07
N GLY A 143 4.44 9.68 21.94
CA GLY A 143 5.51 8.68 21.92
C GLY A 143 5.08 7.28 22.30
N VAL A 144 3.81 6.92 22.07
CA VAL A 144 3.32 5.54 22.22
C VAL A 144 3.65 4.71 20.98
N LEU A 145 3.51 5.31 19.80
CA LEU A 145 3.81 4.69 18.50
C LEU A 145 4.86 5.53 17.76
N SER A 146 5.78 4.86 17.09
CA SER A 146 6.62 5.51 16.06
C SER A 146 5.88 5.41 14.72
N PRO A 147 5.69 6.52 14.00
CA PRO A 147 5.19 6.45 12.63
C PRO A 147 6.25 5.79 11.75
N ALA A 148 5.81 4.96 10.81
CA ALA A 148 6.61 4.40 9.73
C ALA A 148 5.98 4.83 8.41
N ALA A 149 6.80 5.24 7.44
CA ALA A 149 6.32 5.66 6.13
C ALA A 149 6.10 4.45 5.21
N THR A 150 5.15 4.57 4.29
CA THR A 150 4.88 3.55 3.26
C THR A 150 4.41 4.22 1.98
N VAL A 151 4.55 3.52 0.85
CA VAL A 151 4.16 4.07 -0.46
C VAL A 151 2.65 4.09 -0.65
N PRO A 152 2.11 5.10 -1.36
CA PRO A 152 0.69 5.15 -1.68
C PRO A 152 0.27 3.97 -2.54
N PHE A 153 -1.02 3.64 -2.48
CA PHE A 153 -1.67 2.61 -3.31
C PHE A 153 -1.15 1.18 -3.09
N HIS A 154 -0.22 0.96 -2.15
CA HIS A 154 0.41 -0.33 -1.89
C HIS A 154 0.99 -0.98 -3.18
N VAL A 155 1.63 -0.15 -4.01
CA VAL A 155 2.32 -0.60 -5.24
C VAL A 155 3.66 -1.25 -4.90
N LEU A 156 4.02 -2.31 -5.62
CA LEU A 156 5.36 -2.89 -5.52
C LEU A 156 6.29 -2.07 -6.40
N LEU A 157 7.12 -1.21 -5.79
CA LEU A 157 8.05 -0.35 -6.54
C LEU A 157 8.93 -1.11 -7.55
N PRO A 158 9.46 -2.33 -7.27
CA PRO A 158 10.20 -3.10 -8.25
C PRO A 158 9.40 -3.46 -9.52
N MET A 159 8.07 -3.51 -9.42
CA MET A 159 7.15 -3.89 -10.50
C MET A 159 6.64 -2.69 -11.32
N LEU A 160 7.07 -1.46 -11.01
CA LEU A 160 6.78 -0.27 -11.81
C LEU A 160 7.79 -0.14 -12.96
N ASP A 161 7.28 0.17 -14.16
CA ASP A 161 8.06 0.16 -15.41
C ASP A 161 9.09 1.33 -15.51
N SER A 162 8.90 2.43 -14.77
CA SER A 162 9.72 3.65 -14.91
C SER A 162 10.27 4.17 -13.59
N GLU A 163 11.48 4.73 -13.62
CA GLU A 163 12.07 5.44 -12.46
C GLU A 163 11.22 6.65 -12.06
N PHE A 164 10.60 7.33 -13.02
CA PHE A 164 9.69 8.46 -12.79
C PHE A 164 8.54 8.08 -11.84
N ASP A 165 7.86 6.96 -12.11
CA ASP A 165 6.76 6.47 -11.26
C ASP A 165 7.26 6.06 -9.87
N LYS A 166 8.41 5.38 -9.80
CA LYS A 166 9.00 4.96 -8.52
C LYS A 166 9.31 6.17 -7.65
N ARG A 167 9.99 7.19 -8.21
CA ARG A 167 10.29 8.46 -7.52
C ARG A 167 9.04 9.21 -7.12
N LEU A 168 8.04 9.26 -7.98
CA LEU A 168 6.77 9.93 -7.68
C LEU A 168 6.10 9.30 -6.45
N CYS A 169 5.96 7.97 -6.43
CA CYS A 169 5.39 7.26 -5.27
C CYS A 169 6.22 7.46 -3.99
N LEU A 170 7.55 7.44 -4.09
CA LEU A 170 8.45 7.69 -2.97
C LEU A 170 8.33 9.12 -2.42
N ARG A 171 8.28 10.12 -3.31
CA ARG A 171 8.14 11.52 -2.90
C ARG A 171 6.78 11.78 -2.27
N ILE A 172 5.70 11.23 -2.85
CA ILE A 172 4.36 11.28 -2.25
C ILE A 172 4.36 10.65 -0.85
N ALA A 173 4.97 9.47 -0.68
CA ALA A 173 5.07 8.79 0.61
C ALA A 173 5.75 9.68 1.66
N MET A 174 6.89 10.28 1.31
CA MET A 174 7.61 11.17 2.21
C MET A 174 6.78 12.41 2.54
N THR A 175 6.21 13.09 1.54
CA THR A 175 5.39 14.30 1.77
C THR A 175 4.20 14.02 2.69
N LEU A 176 3.49 12.91 2.51
CA LEU A 176 2.38 12.52 3.38
C LEU A 176 2.86 12.33 4.82
N TYR A 177 3.90 11.54 5.03
CA TYR A 177 4.34 11.15 6.38
C TYR A 177 5.21 12.19 7.09
N TRP A 178 5.78 13.16 6.37
CA TRP A 178 6.83 14.03 6.89
C TRP A 178 6.41 14.75 8.17
N LYS A 179 5.23 15.38 8.15
CA LYS A 179 4.75 16.11 9.31
C LYS A 179 4.58 15.21 10.54
N MET A 180 3.98 14.03 10.36
CA MET A 180 3.80 13.05 11.43
C MET A 180 5.15 12.60 12.01
N LEU A 181 6.15 12.39 11.16
CA LEU A 181 7.52 12.07 11.57
C LEU A 181 8.20 13.23 12.31
N ARG A 182 7.98 14.48 11.90
CA ARG A 182 8.51 15.68 12.56
C ARG A 182 7.92 15.86 13.96
N GLU A 183 6.59 15.80 14.10
CA GLU A 183 5.92 15.90 15.40
C GLU A 183 6.39 14.79 16.36
N TYR A 184 6.55 13.58 15.85
CA TYR A 184 7.12 12.46 16.62
C TYR A 184 8.59 12.72 17.01
N HIS A 185 9.40 13.22 16.08
CA HIS A 185 10.81 13.51 16.35
C HIS A 185 10.97 14.60 17.41
N ASP A 186 10.15 15.66 17.36
CA ASP A 186 10.16 16.73 18.36
C ASP A 186 9.86 16.19 19.77
N PHE A 187 8.90 15.26 19.89
CA PHE A 187 8.65 14.55 21.15
C PHE A 187 9.90 13.79 21.63
N ILE A 188 10.56 13.04 20.75
CA ILE A 188 11.75 12.25 21.10
C ILE A 188 12.89 13.16 21.57
N VAL A 189 13.12 14.29 20.90
CA VAL A 189 14.10 15.29 21.32
C VAL A 189 13.73 15.90 22.68
N GLN A 190 12.47 16.27 22.86
CA GLN A 190 12.02 16.92 24.10
C GLN A 190 12.10 16.00 25.32
N VAL A 191 11.75 14.72 25.16
CA VAL A 191 11.64 13.78 26.28
C VAL A 191 12.94 13.01 26.53
N HIS A 192 13.69 12.68 25.48
CA HIS A 192 14.86 11.79 25.57
C HIS A 192 16.18 12.46 25.14
N ASP A 193 16.16 13.70 24.61
CA ASP A 193 17.33 14.40 24.03
C ASP A 193 18.05 13.58 22.94
N GLU A 194 17.29 12.77 22.20
CA GLU A 194 17.79 11.92 21.10
C GLU A 194 17.61 12.62 19.74
N ARG A 195 18.65 13.35 19.29
CA ARG A 195 18.56 14.28 18.14
C ARG A 195 18.71 13.69 16.73
N ALA A 196 19.27 12.49 16.57
CA ALA A 196 19.38 11.90 15.24
C ALA A 196 17.99 11.68 14.64
N PHE A 197 17.71 12.12 13.41
CA PHE A 197 16.42 11.90 12.75
C PHE A 197 16.37 10.52 12.09
N VAL A 198 15.50 9.64 12.58
CA VAL A 198 15.40 8.25 12.10
C VAL A 198 13.99 7.98 11.59
N MET A 199 13.88 7.59 10.32
CA MET A 199 12.61 7.30 9.63
C MET A 199 12.50 5.81 9.29
N PRO A 200 11.60 5.05 9.94
CA PRO A 200 11.19 3.74 9.46
C PRO A 200 10.44 3.84 8.14
N PHE A 201 10.70 2.91 7.24
CA PHE A 201 10.03 2.81 5.95
C PHE A 201 9.68 1.34 5.65
N MET A 202 8.39 1.10 5.45
CA MET A 202 7.82 -0.20 5.09
C MET A 202 7.55 -0.23 3.60
N LEU A 203 8.25 -1.10 2.87
CA LEU A 203 7.94 -1.38 1.47
C LEU A 203 6.76 -2.36 1.43
N PRO A 204 5.71 -2.12 0.62
CA PRO A 204 4.61 -3.06 0.43
C PRO A 204 5.11 -4.47 0.16
N GLU A 205 4.58 -5.44 0.90
CA GLU A 205 4.99 -6.85 0.83
C GLU A 205 6.49 -7.10 1.12
N TYR A 206 7.19 -6.12 1.68
CA TYR A 206 8.67 -6.10 1.77
C TYR A 206 9.36 -6.16 0.40
N ALA A 207 8.69 -5.74 -0.68
CA ALA A 207 9.20 -5.83 -2.04
C ALA A 207 10.39 -4.89 -2.26
N TYR A 208 11.57 -5.47 -2.47
CA TYR A 208 12.84 -4.78 -2.60
C TYR A 208 13.53 -5.08 -3.93
N ALA A 209 14.15 -4.05 -4.49
CA ALA A 209 15.15 -4.14 -5.54
C ALA A 209 16.23 -3.07 -5.32
N ASN A 210 17.43 -3.29 -5.85
CA ASN A 210 18.56 -2.39 -5.61
C ASN A 210 18.32 -0.98 -6.17
N ASP A 211 17.67 -0.88 -7.32
CA ASP A 211 17.29 0.42 -7.90
C ASP A 211 16.29 1.16 -6.99
N VAL A 212 15.30 0.46 -6.44
CA VAL A 212 14.36 1.02 -5.46
C VAL A 212 15.10 1.51 -4.21
N GLY A 213 16.03 0.70 -3.68
CA GLY A 213 16.86 1.08 -2.53
C GLY A 213 17.64 2.36 -2.79
N ARG A 214 18.23 2.51 -3.99
CA ARG A 214 18.94 3.71 -4.42
C ARG A 214 18.02 4.92 -4.47
N LEU A 215 16.88 4.82 -5.15
CA LEU A 215 15.94 5.93 -5.29
C LEU A 215 15.39 6.40 -3.94
N LEU A 216 15.07 5.47 -3.05
CA LEU A 216 14.58 5.78 -1.71
C LEU A 216 15.63 6.56 -0.90
N VAL A 217 16.91 6.15 -0.96
CA VAL A 217 17.99 6.88 -0.29
C VAL A 217 18.16 8.27 -0.88
N GLU A 218 18.16 8.40 -2.21
CA GLU A 218 18.30 9.71 -2.87
C GLU A 218 17.16 10.66 -2.49
N GLU A 219 15.90 10.22 -2.53
CA GLU A 219 14.75 11.05 -2.16
C GLU A 219 14.76 11.43 -0.67
N PHE A 220 15.14 10.49 0.20
CA PHE A 220 15.23 10.74 1.65
C PHE A 220 16.32 11.75 1.98
N MET A 221 17.52 11.55 1.43
CA MET A 221 18.65 12.45 1.68
C MET A 221 18.40 13.85 1.11
N ARG A 222 17.77 13.96 -0.08
CA ARG A 222 17.35 15.25 -0.64
C ARG A 222 16.46 16.00 0.33
N LEU A 223 15.40 15.36 0.84
CA LEU A 223 14.47 15.99 1.77
C LEU A 223 15.14 16.32 3.12
N ALA A 224 16.03 15.44 3.60
CA ALA A 224 16.79 15.70 4.81
C ALA A 224 17.75 16.89 4.69
N GLU A 225 18.36 17.10 3.52
CA GLU A 225 19.20 18.25 3.21
C GLU A 225 18.37 19.54 3.12
N GLU A 226 17.20 19.50 2.48
CA GLU A 226 16.27 20.64 2.38
C GLU A 226 15.76 21.12 3.75
N GLU A 227 15.56 20.17 4.67
CA GLU A 227 15.01 20.40 6.00
C GLU A 227 16.10 20.54 7.09
N GLU A 228 17.38 20.58 6.69
CA GLU A 228 18.54 20.74 7.57
C GLU A 228 18.55 19.74 8.75
N LEU A 229 18.25 18.46 8.48
CA LEU A 229 18.14 17.44 9.52
C LEU A 229 19.49 17.02 10.12
N ASP A 230 19.50 16.82 11.44
CA ASP A 230 20.62 16.25 12.18
C ASP A 230 20.68 14.72 12.05
N GLU A 231 21.83 14.19 11.62
CA GLU A 231 22.12 12.75 11.45
C GLU A 231 20.95 11.95 10.82
N PRO A 232 20.49 12.32 9.60
CA PRO A 232 19.35 11.65 8.97
C PRO A 232 19.69 10.19 8.65
N HIS A 233 18.81 9.27 9.08
CA HIS A 233 19.02 7.85 8.90
C HIS A 233 17.71 7.10 8.60
N LEU A 234 17.73 6.25 7.58
CA LEU A 234 16.57 5.46 7.16
C LEU A 234 16.58 4.08 7.84
N VAL A 235 15.42 3.52 8.16
CA VAL A 235 15.28 2.12 8.61
C VAL A 235 14.34 1.38 7.68
N LEU A 236 14.88 0.45 6.88
CA LEU A 236 14.07 -0.45 6.07
C LEU A 236 13.59 -1.63 6.89
N LEU A 237 12.28 -1.85 6.86
CA LEU A 237 11.62 -2.99 7.48
C LEU A 237 11.45 -4.09 6.43
N LEU A 238 12.12 -5.24 6.62
CA LEU A 238 12.21 -6.32 5.63
C LEU A 238 12.01 -7.70 6.27
N ASP A 239 12.04 -8.75 5.46
CA ASP A 239 11.99 -10.15 5.90
C ASP A 239 13.40 -10.76 5.97
N ASN A 240 13.68 -11.55 7.01
CA ASN A 240 15.00 -12.16 7.22
C ASN A 240 15.46 -13.06 6.06
N GLN A 241 14.54 -13.62 5.27
CA GLN A 241 14.87 -14.45 4.12
C GLN A 241 15.41 -13.65 2.92
N GLN A 242 15.24 -12.32 2.92
CA GLN A 242 15.76 -11.44 1.87
C GLN A 242 17.25 -11.13 2.04
N ALA A 243 17.84 -11.39 3.21
CA ALA A 243 19.28 -11.26 3.40
C ALA A 243 20.05 -12.37 2.66
N VAL A 244 21.17 -12.02 2.03
CA VAL A 244 22.05 -12.98 1.34
C VAL A 244 23.01 -13.63 2.35
N ASP A 245 22.96 -14.96 2.45
CA ASP A 245 23.92 -15.84 3.14
C ASP A 245 24.34 -15.38 4.56
N ARG A 246 23.36 -15.26 5.47
CA ARG A 246 23.60 -14.93 6.89
C ARG A 246 23.01 -15.95 7.85
N ASP A 247 23.74 -16.20 8.93
CA ASP A 247 23.22 -16.94 10.07
C ASP A 247 22.06 -16.14 10.69
N LEU A 248 20.90 -16.81 10.86
CA LEU A 248 19.67 -16.16 11.29
C LEU A 248 19.80 -15.55 12.68
N ASP A 249 20.45 -16.24 13.61
CA ASP A 249 20.54 -15.78 15.00
C ASP A 249 21.43 -14.53 15.09
N VAL A 250 22.56 -14.54 14.37
CA VAL A 250 23.43 -13.37 14.24
C VAL A 250 22.71 -12.21 13.57
N LEU A 251 22.02 -12.46 12.45
CA LEU A 251 21.29 -11.44 11.69
C LEU A 251 20.23 -10.74 12.56
N MET A 252 19.44 -11.53 13.29
CA MET A 252 18.31 -11.02 14.08
C MET A 252 18.75 -10.26 15.34
N LYS A 253 19.92 -10.60 15.90
CA LYS A 253 20.44 -9.98 17.13
C LYS A 253 21.41 -8.81 16.89
N SER A 254 21.78 -8.54 15.64
CA SER A 254 22.76 -7.49 15.31
C SER A 254 22.10 -6.25 14.73
N TRP A 255 22.75 -5.09 14.91
CA TRP A 255 22.45 -3.89 14.15
C TRP A 255 22.99 -4.02 12.72
N ASN A 256 22.09 -4.08 11.74
CA ASN A 256 22.41 -4.27 10.33
C ASN A 256 22.27 -2.95 9.54
N MET A 257 23.12 -2.80 8.52
CA MET A 257 23.07 -1.71 7.56
C MET A 257 23.12 -2.24 6.13
N LEU A 258 22.40 -1.56 5.25
CA LEU A 258 22.36 -1.90 3.84
C LEU A 258 23.73 -1.64 3.19
N GLN A 259 24.22 -2.63 2.48
CA GLN A 259 25.28 -2.47 1.51
C GLN A 259 24.66 -2.34 0.12
N LEU A 260 24.81 -1.16 -0.48
CA LEU A 260 24.25 -0.85 -1.81
C LEU A 260 25.40 -0.47 -2.74
N ASP A 261 25.53 -1.17 -3.87
CA ASP A 261 26.63 -1.01 -4.83
C ASP A 261 28.03 -1.04 -4.20
N GLY A 262 28.21 -1.93 -3.20
CA GLY A 262 29.45 -2.05 -2.44
C GLY A 262 29.77 -0.86 -1.51
N LYS A 263 28.85 0.10 -1.38
CA LYS A 263 28.98 1.26 -0.50
C LYS A 263 28.05 1.13 0.70
N ARG A 264 28.50 1.69 1.82
CA ARG A 264 27.67 1.90 3.00
C ARG A 264 26.80 3.13 2.78
N VAL A 265 25.50 2.98 2.92
CA VAL A 265 24.50 4.06 2.87
C VAL A 265 23.90 4.27 4.28
N PRO A 266 23.32 5.45 4.60
CA PRO A 266 22.70 5.72 5.91
C PRO A 266 21.33 5.01 6.05
N VAL A 267 21.33 3.69 5.82
CA VAL A 267 20.15 2.84 5.87
C VAL A 267 20.43 1.65 6.77
N SER A 268 19.66 1.52 7.83
CA SER A 268 19.61 0.33 8.66
C SER A 268 18.54 -0.64 8.19
N LEU A 269 18.80 -1.93 8.42
CA LEU A 269 17.86 -2.99 8.11
C LEU A 269 17.37 -3.61 9.42
N VAL A 270 16.05 -3.69 9.59
CA VAL A 270 15.43 -4.47 10.64
C VAL A 270 14.57 -5.54 9.98
N PHE A 271 14.90 -6.79 10.27
CA PHE A 271 14.23 -7.94 9.67
C PHE A 271 13.19 -8.50 10.63
N ARG A 272 11.98 -8.82 10.17
CA ARG A 272 11.15 -9.79 10.91
C ARG A 272 11.78 -11.17 10.83
N ASP A 273 11.65 -11.94 11.90
CA ASP A 273 11.75 -13.40 11.80
C ASP A 273 10.42 -13.91 11.22
N ARG A 274 10.44 -14.33 9.95
CA ARG A 274 9.26 -14.83 9.23
C ARG A 274 8.57 -15.96 9.97
N ALA A 275 9.31 -17.00 10.34
CA ALA A 275 8.75 -18.20 10.97
C ALA A 275 8.17 -17.90 12.36
N PHE A 276 8.82 -17.00 13.12
CA PHE A 276 8.28 -16.56 14.40
C PHE A 276 7.04 -15.68 14.25
N SER A 277 7.03 -14.76 13.28
CA SER A 277 5.91 -13.87 13.02
C SER A 277 4.67 -14.63 12.54
N GLU A 278 4.83 -15.49 11.53
CA GLU A 278 3.76 -16.36 11.03
C GLU A 278 3.23 -17.31 12.13
N TRP A 279 4.10 -17.84 12.99
CA TRP A 279 3.66 -18.64 14.12
C TRP A 279 2.81 -17.84 15.12
N MET A 280 3.21 -16.60 15.45
CA MET A 280 2.43 -15.76 16.38
C MET A 280 1.05 -15.42 15.81
N ILE A 281 0.99 -15.14 14.51
CA ILE A 281 -0.23 -14.74 13.81
C ILE A 281 -1.17 -15.95 13.65
N TYR A 282 -0.73 -17.02 12.99
CA TYR A 282 -1.62 -18.08 12.52
C TYR A 282 -1.83 -19.21 13.53
N SER A 283 -0.90 -19.43 14.47
CA SER A 283 -1.01 -20.56 15.43
C SER A 283 -1.85 -20.25 16.67
N ARG A 284 -2.32 -19.00 16.82
CA ARG A 284 -3.15 -18.54 17.96
C ARG A 284 -2.59 -18.95 19.34
N PRO A 285 -1.30 -18.70 19.62
CA PRO A 285 -0.69 -19.12 20.87
C PRO A 285 -1.29 -18.40 22.08
N SER A 286 -1.27 -19.06 23.25
CA SER A 286 -1.62 -18.40 24.51
C SER A 286 -0.57 -17.35 24.88
N VAL A 287 -0.97 -16.38 25.70
CA VAL A 287 -0.06 -15.33 26.24
C VAL A 287 1.22 -15.93 26.85
N LYS A 288 1.10 -17.04 27.60
CA LYS A 288 2.27 -17.72 28.17
C LYS A 288 3.24 -18.19 27.07
N LYS A 289 2.75 -18.84 26.02
CA LYS A 289 3.60 -19.31 24.90
C LYS A 289 4.25 -18.15 24.15
N LEU A 290 3.53 -17.04 23.97
CA LEU A 290 4.06 -15.83 23.35
C LEU A 290 5.25 -15.27 24.15
N ILE A 291 5.11 -15.17 25.48
CA ILE A 291 6.16 -14.72 26.38
C ILE A 291 7.34 -15.69 26.37
N ASP A 292 7.09 -16.98 26.61
CA ASP A 292 8.14 -18.02 26.68
C ASP A 292 8.99 -18.04 25.40
N ARG A 293 8.36 -17.96 24.23
CA ARG A 293 9.07 -18.02 22.95
C ARG A 293 9.81 -16.72 22.60
N THR A 294 9.35 -15.57 23.13
CA THR A 294 10.10 -14.31 23.05
C THR A 294 11.33 -14.36 23.95
N ILE A 295 11.18 -14.83 25.20
CA ILE A 295 12.27 -14.98 26.16
C ILE A 295 13.31 -16.01 25.69
N ALA A 296 12.89 -17.03 24.95
CA ALA A 296 13.80 -18.01 24.36
C ALA A 296 14.82 -17.42 23.36
N LYS A 297 14.65 -16.16 22.94
CA LYS A 297 15.58 -15.43 22.07
C LYS A 297 16.71 -14.73 22.82
N VAL A 298 16.70 -14.81 24.15
CA VAL A 298 17.75 -14.23 25.00
C VAL A 298 19.09 -14.89 24.72
N ASP A 299 20.10 -14.03 24.63
CA ASP A 299 21.50 -14.40 24.48
C ASP A 299 22.27 -14.08 25.77
N SER A 300 22.82 -15.11 26.42
CA SER A 300 23.56 -14.95 27.67
C SER A 300 24.87 -14.19 27.49
N ASP A 301 25.52 -14.37 26.33
CA ASP A 301 26.85 -13.83 26.08
C ASP A 301 26.76 -12.35 25.74
N LEU A 302 25.78 -11.94 24.93
CA LEU A 302 25.49 -10.54 24.68
C LEU A 302 25.07 -9.80 25.96
N ASN A 303 24.23 -10.43 26.80
CA ASN A 303 23.86 -9.87 28.10
C ASN A 303 25.08 -9.70 29.03
N ALA A 304 25.95 -10.72 29.13
CA ALA A 304 27.16 -10.64 29.94
C ALA A 304 28.14 -9.56 29.42
N ALA A 305 28.20 -9.35 28.11
CA ALA A 305 28.98 -8.29 27.48
C ALA A 305 28.32 -6.89 27.56
N GLY A 306 27.10 -6.81 28.09
CA GLY A 306 26.36 -5.56 28.21
C GLY A 306 25.92 -4.99 26.85
N ILE A 307 25.68 -5.83 25.85
CA ILE A 307 25.28 -5.45 24.48
C ILE A 307 23.76 -5.44 24.37
N ASN A 308 23.18 -4.36 23.87
CA ASN A 308 21.76 -4.31 23.50
C ASN A 308 21.56 -5.00 22.14
N TYR A 309 20.55 -5.85 22.03
CA TYR A 309 20.21 -6.54 20.78
C TYR A 309 18.69 -6.60 20.63
N CYS A 310 18.22 -6.97 19.44
CA CYS A 310 16.80 -7.08 19.17
C CYS A 310 16.37 -8.50 18.77
N TRP A 311 15.05 -8.74 18.81
CA TRP A 311 14.40 -9.76 18.00
C TRP A 311 13.10 -9.17 17.47
N ALA A 312 13.03 -8.97 16.16
CA ALA A 312 11.93 -8.25 15.53
C ALA A 312 10.78 -9.17 15.09
N HIS A 313 9.57 -8.66 15.25
CA HIS A 313 8.32 -9.24 14.78
C HIS A 313 7.48 -8.17 14.11
N PHE A 314 7.09 -8.44 12.88
CA PHE A 314 6.19 -7.60 12.11
C PHE A 314 4.89 -8.38 11.84
N GLU A 315 3.76 -7.69 11.89
CA GLU A 315 2.44 -8.25 11.59
C GLU A 315 1.61 -7.27 10.75
N ASN A 316 0.62 -7.79 10.02
CA ASN A 316 -0.46 -6.93 9.54
C ASN A 316 -1.39 -6.68 10.73
N ILE A 317 -1.77 -5.44 11.00
CA ILE A 317 -2.61 -5.15 12.17
C ILE A 317 -3.97 -5.85 12.09
N GLU A 318 -4.47 -6.10 10.87
CA GLU A 318 -5.71 -6.80 10.56
C GLU A 318 -5.70 -8.26 11.05
N ASP A 319 -4.52 -8.86 11.18
CA ASP A 319 -4.34 -10.22 11.70
C ASP A 319 -4.79 -10.35 13.17
N LEU A 320 -4.82 -9.23 13.91
CA LEU A 320 -5.35 -9.17 15.28
C LEU A 320 -6.85 -9.44 15.36
N THR A 321 -7.56 -9.48 14.23
CA THR A 321 -8.97 -9.87 14.17
C THR A 321 -9.18 -11.36 13.84
N PHE A 322 -8.13 -12.15 13.60
CA PHE A 322 -8.27 -13.56 13.16
C PHE A 322 -8.83 -14.49 14.25
N ASP A 323 -8.72 -14.06 15.50
CA ASP A 323 -9.33 -14.68 16.66
C ASP A 323 -9.84 -13.60 17.61
N ALA A 324 -10.97 -13.85 18.28
CA ALA A 324 -11.52 -12.90 19.22
C ALA A 324 -10.58 -12.55 20.38
N LYS A 325 -9.56 -13.38 20.65
CA LYS A 325 -8.59 -13.13 21.71
C LYS A 325 -7.24 -12.58 21.23
N SER A 326 -6.99 -12.48 19.92
CA SER A 326 -5.66 -12.10 19.39
C SER A 326 -5.21 -10.74 19.91
N LEU A 327 -6.06 -9.70 19.79
CA LEU A 327 -5.77 -8.36 20.30
C LEU A 327 -5.48 -8.33 21.81
N MET A 328 -6.28 -9.04 22.61
CA MET A 328 -6.09 -9.11 24.07
C MET A 328 -4.83 -9.89 24.44
N ASN A 329 -4.49 -10.93 23.67
CA ASN A 329 -3.26 -11.68 23.87
C ASN A 329 -2.03 -10.83 23.54
N PHE A 330 -2.10 -9.99 22.49
CA PHE A 330 -1.07 -9.02 22.14
C PHE A 330 -0.84 -8.02 23.28
N GLU A 331 -1.91 -7.38 23.77
CA GLU A 331 -1.85 -6.44 24.89
C GLU A 331 -1.19 -7.07 26.11
N GLN A 332 -1.68 -8.23 26.54
CA GLN A 332 -1.18 -8.93 27.73
C GLN A 332 0.26 -9.41 27.56
N LYS A 333 0.70 -9.75 26.33
CA LYS A 333 2.09 -10.09 26.02
C LYS A 333 2.98 -8.88 26.26
N VAL A 334 2.67 -7.72 25.68
CA VAL A 334 3.48 -6.50 25.81
C VAL A 334 3.60 -6.07 27.28
N ILE A 335 2.49 -6.00 28.00
CA ILE A 335 2.48 -5.59 29.42
C ILE A 335 3.32 -6.55 30.27
N LYS A 336 3.15 -7.86 30.09
CA LYS A 336 3.88 -8.86 30.90
C LYS A 336 5.37 -8.89 30.57
N LEU A 337 5.77 -8.71 29.32
CA LEU A 337 7.18 -8.58 28.95
C LEU A 337 7.83 -7.39 29.66
N ALA A 338 7.16 -6.23 29.68
CA ALA A 338 7.64 -5.05 30.42
C ALA A 338 7.77 -5.33 31.93
N GLN A 339 6.80 -6.01 32.55
CA GLN A 339 6.86 -6.44 33.96
C GLN A 339 7.99 -7.43 34.25
N LEU A 340 8.41 -8.21 33.25
CA LEU A 340 9.54 -9.14 33.32
C LEU A 340 10.86 -8.48 32.92
N SER A 341 10.90 -7.15 32.78
CA SER A 341 12.09 -6.37 32.41
C SER A 341 12.60 -6.66 30.99
N TYR A 342 11.70 -6.94 30.05
CA TYR A 342 11.95 -6.92 28.60
C TYR A 342 11.31 -5.67 28.00
N LEU A 343 12.12 -4.78 27.45
CA LEU A 343 11.64 -3.53 26.87
C LEU A 343 11.25 -3.72 25.40
N GLY A 344 9.94 -3.73 25.13
CA GLY A 344 9.45 -3.65 23.75
C GLY A 344 9.69 -2.26 23.18
N ILE A 345 10.26 -2.17 21.98
CA ILE A 345 10.56 -0.88 21.33
C ILE A 345 10.22 -0.89 19.84
N ALA A 346 10.03 0.29 19.28
CA ALA A 346 9.95 0.50 17.84
C ALA A 346 11.32 0.31 17.14
N PRO A 347 11.34 -0.03 15.83
CA PRO A 347 12.57 -0.20 15.05
C PRO A 347 13.47 1.04 15.02
N ASP A 348 12.89 2.25 14.94
CA ASP A 348 13.65 3.50 14.95
C ASP A 348 14.37 3.69 16.29
N VAL A 349 13.73 3.41 17.42
CA VAL A 349 14.32 3.55 18.77
C VAL A 349 15.55 2.64 18.88
N TYR A 350 15.44 1.39 18.43
CA TYR A 350 16.58 0.46 18.43
C TYR A 350 17.76 1.02 17.63
N VAL A 351 17.49 1.49 16.41
CA VAL A 351 18.52 2.03 15.51
C VAL A 351 19.08 3.36 16.01
N ARG A 352 18.22 4.29 16.44
CA ARG A 352 18.58 5.62 16.97
C ARG A 352 19.49 5.52 18.18
N ARG A 353 19.15 4.68 19.15
CA ARG A 353 19.99 4.46 20.33
C ARG A 353 21.29 3.74 20.01
N LYS A 354 21.30 2.85 19.02
CA LYS A 354 22.55 2.31 18.48
C LYS A 354 23.38 3.43 17.87
N LEU A 355 22.83 4.25 16.97
CA LEU A 355 23.49 5.39 16.30
C LEU A 355 24.10 6.38 17.29
N LEU A 356 23.34 6.79 18.29
CA LEU A 356 23.75 7.72 19.35
C LEU A 356 24.66 7.09 20.42
N LYS A 357 24.96 5.78 20.31
CA LYS A 357 25.79 5.02 21.26
C LYS A 357 25.22 4.94 22.68
N ILE A 358 23.92 5.21 22.84
CA ILE A 358 23.16 4.96 24.06
C ILE A 358 23.05 3.44 24.28
N PHE A 359 22.71 2.71 23.21
CA PHE A 359 22.78 1.26 23.18
C PHE A 359 24.18 0.79 22.81
N ARG A 360 24.73 -0.09 23.64
CA ARG A 360 26.08 -0.61 23.43
C ARG A 360 26.08 -1.52 22.20
N ARG A 361 27.17 -1.45 21.44
CA ARG A 361 27.38 -2.21 20.21
C ARG A 361 28.41 -3.31 20.43
N ILE A 362 28.24 -4.44 19.76
CA ILE A 362 29.32 -5.43 19.62
C ILE A 362 30.35 -4.92 18.58
N SER A 363 31.58 -5.41 18.64
CA SER A 363 32.72 -4.87 17.87
C SER A 363 32.53 -4.86 16.34
N HIS A 364 31.67 -5.72 15.82
CA HIS A 364 31.40 -5.86 14.39
C HIS A 364 30.08 -5.20 13.95
N GLU A 365 29.44 -4.41 14.83
CA GLU A 365 28.27 -3.61 14.49
C GLU A 365 28.65 -2.19 14.04
N PRO A 366 27.98 -1.64 13.01
CA PRO A 366 26.91 -2.27 12.23
C PRO A 366 27.44 -3.33 11.26
N GLN A 367 26.69 -4.41 11.08
CA GLN A 367 26.97 -5.40 10.05
C GLN A 367 26.49 -4.89 8.69
N LEU A 368 27.33 -5.02 7.65
CA LEU A 368 26.93 -4.73 6.28
C LEU A 368 26.22 -5.95 5.69
N VAL A 369 24.99 -5.74 5.20
CA VAL A 369 24.12 -6.80 4.67
C VAL A 369 23.75 -6.47 3.24
N GLU A 370 23.95 -7.45 2.37
CA GLU A 370 23.44 -7.44 0.99
C GLU A 370 22.05 -8.09 0.96
N LEU A 371 21.16 -7.52 0.16
CA LEU A 371 19.79 -7.99 -0.03
C LEU A 371 19.66 -8.67 -1.38
N ARG A 372 18.78 -9.68 -1.44
CA ARG A 372 18.38 -10.31 -2.71
C ARG A 372 17.63 -9.29 -3.56
N ASP A 373 18.14 -9.05 -4.77
CA ASP A 373 17.49 -8.18 -5.74
C ASP A 373 16.20 -8.82 -6.28
N GLY A 374 15.18 -7.99 -6.57
CA GLY A 374 13.87 -8.46 -7.03
C GLY A 374 13.24 -9.47 -6.07
N SER A 375 13.21 -9.16 -4.77
CA SER A 375 12.70 -10.05 -3.72
C SER A 375 11.54 -9.43 -2.95
N SER A 376 10.76 -10.29 -2.27
CA SER A 376 9.64 -9.85 -1.43
C SER A 376 9.43 -10.80 -0.26
N GLY A 377 9.18 -10.26 0.92
CA GLY A 377 9.13 -11.00 2.18
C GLY A 377 7.89 -11.88 2.33
N ASN A 378 6.82 -11.59 1.59
CA ASN A 378 5.57 -12.36 1.59
C ASN A 378 5.48 -13.35 0.42
N ASP A 379 6.58 -13.64 -0.28
CA ASP A 379 6.61 -14.63 -1.35
C ASP A 379 6.34 -16.05 -0.83
N TRP A 380 5.79 -16.93 -1.67
CA TRP A 380 5.49 -18.31 -1.29
C TRP A 380 6.69 -19.26 -1.38
N HIS A 381 7.75 -18.84 -2.07
CA HIS A 381 8.93 -19.67 -2.30
C HIS A 381 9.91 -19.60 -1.13
N SER A 382 10.70 -20.67 -0.97
CA SER A 382 11.75 -20.74 0.06
C SER A 382 12.92 -19.78 -0.22
N ARG A 383 13.17 -19.46 -1.48
CA ARG A 383 14.02 -18.36 -1.92
C ARG A 383 13.11 -17.21 -2.37
N PRO A 384 13.00 -16.13 -1.58
CA PRO A 384 12.08 -15.05 -1.91
C PRO A 384 12.43 -14.35 -3.22
N ASN A 385 11.43 -14.19 -4.09
CA ASN A 385 11.46 -13.40 -5.32
C ASN A 385 10.13 -12.63 -5.47
N LEU A 386 9.81 -12.09 -6.66
CA LEU A 386 8.52 -11.42 -6.95
C LEU A 386 7.48 -12.35 -7.62
N GLY A 387 7.80 -13.64 -7.71
CA GLY A 387 7.11 -14.64 -8.51
C GLY A 387 5.64 -14.80 -8.13
N ARG A 388 5.32 -14.73 -6.84
CA ARG A 388 3.94 -14.71 -6.34
C ARG A 388 3.06 -13.65 -7.01
N TRP A 389 3.56 -12.43 -7.22
CA TRP A 389 2.79 -11.33 -7.81
C TRP A 389 2.83 -11.33 -9.33
N GLU A 390 3.92 -11.84 -9.91
CA GLU A 390 4.09 -11.95 -11.37
C GLU A 390 3.34 -13.15 -11.96
N GLY A 391 3.12 -14.21 -11.18
CA GLY A 391 2.58 -15.49 -11.62
C GLY A 391 3.64 -16.46 -12.14
N VAL A 392 4.91 -16.29 -11.76
CA VAL A 392 6.04 -17.10 -12.23
C VAL A 392 6.76 -17.77 -11.06
N LEU A 393 7.36 -18.94 -11.30
CA LEU A 393 8.07 -19.70 -10.27
C LEU A 393 9.32 -18.98 -9.75
N ASP A 394 10.04 -18.31 -10.66
CA ASP A 394 11.21 -17.51 -10.32
C ASP A 394 11.34 -16.30 -11.24
N SER A 395 11.07 -15.12 -10.68
CA SER A 395 11.21 -13.83 -11.37
C SER A 395 12.61 -13.60 -11.94
N ASN A 396 13.63 -14.16 -11.28
CA ASN A 396 15.03 -13.95 -11.61
C ASN A 396 15.61 -15.03 -12.55
N ALA A 397 14.80 -16.01 -12.94
CA ALA A 397 15.24 -17.06 -13.83
C ALA A 397 15.38 -16.56 -15.29
N PRO A 398 16.38 -17.07 -16.06
CA PRO A 398 16.51 -16.73 -17.49
C PRO A 398 15.30 -17.12 -18.33
N ILE A 399 14.61 -18.20 -17.93
CA ILE A 399 13.36 -18.66 -18.52
C ILE A 399 12.32 -18.63 -17.41
N GLN A 400 11.32 -17.78 -17.58
CA GLN A 400 10.23 -17.63 -16.63
C GLN A 400 9.13 -18.65 -16.95
N LEU A 401 8.90 -19.59 -16.04
CA LEU A 401 7.79 -20.54 -16.09
C LEU A 401 6.69 -20.08 -15.15
N VAL A 402 5.43 -20.43 -15.48
CA VAL A 402 4.30 -20.18 -14.58
C VAL A 402 4.53 -20.83 -13.21
N ASP A 403 4.10 -20.17 -12.14
CA ASP A 403 4.14 -20.73 -10.79
C ASP A 403 3.19 -21.93 -10.63
N GLU A 404 3.46 -22.79 -9.65
CA GLU A 404 2.62 -23.92 -9.29
C GLU A 404 1.21 -23.47 -8.91
N SER A 405 0.22 -24.29 -9.26
CA SER A 405 -1.16 -24.06 -8.83
C SER A 405 -1.27 -24.06 -7.31
N ARG A 406 -2.12 -23.18 -6.78
CA ARG A 406 -2.36 -22.99 -5.34
C ARG A 406 -3.82 -23.32 -5.02
N PRO A 407 -4.12 -24.57 -4.62
CA PRO A 407 -5.49 -24.98 -4.36
C PRO A 407 -6.11 -24.23 -3.19
N TYR A 408 -7.39 -23.90 -3.30
CA TYR A 408 -8.17 -23.26 -2.24
C TYR A 408 -9.58 -23.83 -2.17
N VAL A 409 -10.28 -23.54 -1.07
CA VAL A 409 -11.64 -24.04 -0.84
C VAL A 409 -12.65 -22.92 -1.03
N ARG A 410 -13.50 -23.08 -2.03
CA ARG A 410 -14.64 -22.20 -2.30
C ARG A 410 -15.92 -22.72 -1.65
N ARG A 411 -16.75 -21.83 -1.12
CA ARG A 411 -18.12 -22.18 -0.69
C ARG A 411 -19.11 -21.98 -1.84
N THR A 412 -19.94 -22.98 -2.08
CA THR A 412 -20.97 -23.01 -3.12
C THR A 412 -22.33 -23.34 -2.50
N ARG A 413 -23.41 -23.25 -3.29
CA ARG A 413 -24.75 -23.68 -2.85
C ARG A 413 -24.81 -25.16 -2.48
N THR A 414 -23.97 -25.99 -3.09
CA THR A 414 -23.92 -27.45 -2.88
C THR A 414 -22.90 -27.89 -1.82
N GLY A 415 -22.12 -26.97 -1.26
CA GLY A 415 -21.16 -27.28 -0.19
C GLY A 415 -19.82 -26.57 -0.40
N LYS A 416 -18.73 -27.33 -0.27
CA LYS A 416 -17.37 -26.85 -0.51
C LYS A 416 -16.87 -27.40 -1.85
N ALA A 417 -16.29 -26.54 -2.68
CA ALA A 417 -15.60 -26.90 -3.90
C ALA A 417 -14.09 -26.73 -3.69
N HIS A 418 -13.31 -27.71 -4.17
CA HIS A 418 -11.86 -27.63 -4.19
C HIS A 418 -11.44 -27.09 -5.55
N GLU A 419 -10.88 -25.89 -5.56
CA GLU A 419 -10.41 -25.21 -6.76
C GLU A 419 -8.91 -25.46 -6.92
N THR A 420 -8.45 -25.61 -8.16
CA THR A 420 -7.03 -25.86 -8.50
C THR A 420 -6.15 -24.65 -8.21
N GLY A 421 -6.66 -23.45 -8.52
CA GLY A 421 -5.97 -22.17 -8.37
C GLY A 421 -4.74 -22.00 -9.28
N PRO A 422 -4.88 -22.02 -10.61
CA PRO A 422 -3.76 -21.77 -11.51
C PRO A 422 -3.25 -20.34 -11.36
N GLN A 423 -1.94 -20.11 -11.47
CA GLN A 423 -1.33 -18.78 -11.30
C GLN A 423 -1.06 -18.04 -12.63
N CYS A 424 -1.34 -18.69 -13.77
CA CYS A 424 -1.11 -18.16 -15.12
C CYS A 424 -1.80 -16.82 -15.39
N TRP A 425 -2.95 -16.58 -14.77
CA TRP A 425 -3.72 -15.35 -14.97
C TRP A 425 -2.97 -14.10 -14.51
N LYS A 426 -2.06 -14.21 -13.53
CA LYS A 426 -1.29 -13.05 -13.03
C LYS A 426 -0.37 -12.48 -14.09
N ILE A 427 0.23 -13.33 -14.93
CA ILE A 427 1.10 -12.91 -16.05
C ILE A 427 0.31 -12.04 -17.03
N ALA A 428 -0.83 -12.55 -17.50
CA ALA A 428 -1.70 -11.84 -18.43
C ALA A 428 -2.31 -10.58 -17.81
N PHE A 429 -2.76 -10.66 -16.56
CA PHE A 429 -3.36 -9.56 -15.83
C PHE A 429 -2.37 -8.40 -15.67
N ASN A 430 -1.16 -8.66 -15.15
CA ASN A 430 -0.13 -7.65 -15.01
C ASN A 430 0.24 -7.00 -16.34
N ARG A 431 0.34 -7.79 -17.42
CA ARG A 431 0.63 -7.26 -18.76
C ARG A 431 -0.48 -6.37 -19.28
N ALA A 432 -1.75 -6.78 -19.16
CA ALA A 432 -2.90 -5.98 -19.59
C ALA A 432 -2.96 -4.65 -18.82
N ILE A 433 -2.89 -4.69 -17.49
CA ILE A 433 -2.92 -3.49 -16.65
C ILE A 433 -1.72 -2.57 -16.98
N ARG A 434 -0.50 -3.10 -17.09
CA ARG A 434 0.69 -2.29 -17.44
C ARG A 434 0.59 -1.67 -18.83
N THR A 435 0.09 -2.42 -19.82
CA THR A 435 -0.09 -1.91 -21.19
C THR A 435 -1.09 -0.74 -21.20
N CYS A 436 -2.25 -0.90 -20.54
CA CYS A 436 -3.21 0.17 -20.37
C CYS A 436 -2.62 1.36 -19.59
N ALA A 437 -1.90 1.11 -18.50
CA ALA A 437 -1.32 2.15 -17.66
C ALA A 437 -0.25 2.95 -18.41
N ARG A 438 0.59 2.30 -19.23
CA ARG A 438 1.54 2.98 -20.12
C ARG A 438 0.83 3.87 -21.14
N ALA A 439 -0.29 3.42 -21.72
CA ALA A 439 -1.06 4.22 -22.66
C ALA A 439 -1.75 5.43 -22.00
N VAL A 440 -2.20 5.29 -20.75
CA VAL A 440 -2.78 6.38 -19.96
C VAL A 440 -1.72 7.39 -19.54
N LYS A 441 -0.60 6.94 -18.97
CA LYS A 441 0.43 7.82 -18.41
C LYS A 441 1.24 8.49 -19.52
N GLY A 442 1.66 7.75 -20.53
CA GLY A 442 2.65 8.19 -21.52
C GLY A 442 4.08 7.83 -21.12
N ASP A 443 5.04 8.21 -21.95
CA ASP A 443 6.46 7.96 -21.72
C ASP A 443 7.12 9.16 -21.00
N PRO A 444 7.68 8.99 -19.79
CA PRO A 444 8.32 10.06 -19.02
C PRO A 444 9.62 10.59 -19.61
N GLU A 445 10.32 9.81 -20.44
CA GLU A 445 11.57 10.26 -21.06
C GLU A 445 11.34 11.12 -22.30
N THR A 446 10.32 10.79 -23.08
CA THR A 446 9.97 11.53 -24.29
C THR A 446 8.86 12.57 -24.07
N LEU A 447 8.09 12.45 -22.98
CA LEU A 447 6.86 13.19 -22.70
C LEU A 447 5.83 13.05 -23.82
N THR A 448 5.73 11.85 -24.40
CA THR A 448 4.82 11.55 -25.51
C THR A 448 3.74 10.56 -25.10
N GLY A 449 2.54 10.72 -25.67
CA GLY A 449 1.36 9.96 -25.31
C GLY A 449 0.80 10.31 -23.93
N GLY A 450 -0.44 9.86 -23.71
CA GLY A 450 -1.08 9.87 -22.40
C GLY A 450 -1.18 11.24 -21.72
N ALA A 451 -1.28 11.19 -20.40
CA ALA A 451 -1.35 12.35 -19.51
C ALA A 451 -0.08 13.21 -19.60
N LEU A 452 1.10 12.61 -19.75
CA LEU A 452 2.35 13.36 -19.80
C LEU A 452 2.45 14.26 -21.04
N GLU A 453 2.00 13.81 -22.23
CA GLU A 453 1.92 14.68 -23.41
C GLU A 453 0.90 15.81 -23.21
N VAL A 454 -0.23 15.50 -22.56
CA VAL A 454 -1.25 16.50 -22.28
C VAL A 454 -0.69 17.59 -21.37
N LEU A 455 -0.09 17.20 -20.25
CA LEU A 455 0.51 18.11 -19.28
C LEU A 455 1.70 18.87 -19.86
N ALA A 456 2.55 18.24 -20.67
CA ALA A 456 3.63 18.92 -21.39
C ALA A 456 3.11 20.00 -22.35
N GLY A 457 2.01 19.72 -23.05
CA GLY A 457 1.33 20.71 -23.90
C GLY A 457 0.75 21.89 -23.12
N ILE A 458 0.25 21.66 -21.91
CA ILE A 458 -0.26 22.71 -21.01
C ILE A 458 0.91 23.52 -20.43
N CYS A 459 1.95 22.86 -19.92
CA CYS A 459 3.20 23.46 -19.45
C CYS A 459 3.79 24.41 -20.51
N GLY A 460 3.99 23.93 -21.74
CA GLY A 460 4.49 24.73 -22.85
C GLY A 460 5.97 25.13 -22.74
N ALA A 461 6.72 24.55 -21.79
CA ALA A 461 8.16 24.70 -21.72
C ALA A 461 8.84 24.15 -22.99
N LYS A 462 9.83 24.89 -23.50
CA LYS A 462 10.57 24.49 -24.71
C LYS A 462 11.63 23.43 -24.42
N ASP A 463 12.23 23.50 -23.23
CA ASP A 463 13.17 22.49 -22.77
C ASP A 463 12.41 21.32 -22.15
N ARG A 464 12.75 20.11 -22.58
CA ARG A 464 12.05 18.90 -22.17
C ARG A 464 12.35 18.53 -20.72
N ASN A 465 13.55 18.81 -20.22
CA ASN A 465 13.88 18.51 -18.82
C ASN A 465 13.11 19.44 -17.89
N HIS A 466 13.07 20.74 -18.23
CA HIS A 466 12.23 21.72 -17.53
C HIS A 466 10.74 21.32 -17.54
N ALA A 467 10.21 20.87 -18.69
CA ALA A 467 8.84 20.37 -18.77
C ALA A 467 8.62 19.14 -17.85
N ARG A 468 9.55 18.19 -17.86
CA ARG A 468 9.49 16.97 -17.05
C ARG A 468 9.50 17.28 -15.56
N GLU A 469 10.36 18.19 -15.12
CA GLU A 469 10.45 18.65 -13.73
C GLU A 469 9.13 19.32 -13.28
N ASN A 470 8.62 20.26 -14.07
CA ASN A 470 7.33 20.92 -13.77
C ASN A 470 6.16 19.92 -13.69
N ILE A 471 6.13 18.93 -14.59
CA ILE A 471 5.10 17.88 -14.57
C ILE A 471 5.26 16.98 -13.34
N PHE A 472 6.48 16.59 -13.00
CA PHE A 472 6.76 15.78 -11.82
C PHE A 472 6.33 16.51 -10.54
N ASP A 473 6.63 17.80 -10.42
CA ASP A 473 6.22 18.63 -9.29
C ASP A 473 4.70 18.80 -9.24
N PHE A 474 4.03 19.01 -10.38
CA PHE A 474 2.57 19.07 -10.44
C PHE A 474 1.92 17.76 -10.01
N LEU A 475 2.39 16.63 -10.55
CA LEU A 475 1.87 15.31 -10.17
C LEU A 475 2.17 14.97 -8.72
N THR A 476 3.31 15.43 -8.17
CA THR A 476 3.60 15.31 -6.74
C THR A 476 2.59 16.13 -5.95
N ASN A 477 2.41 17.43 -6.25
CA ASN A 477 1.50 18.30 -5.49
C ASN A 477 0.02 17.94 -5.65
N TYR A 478 -0.36 17.20 -6.70
CA TYR A 478 -1.72 16.69 -6.85
C TYR A 478 -2.15 15.79 -5.67
N LEU A 479 -1.20 15.27 -4.88
CA LEU A 479 -1.46 14.57 -3.63
C LEU A 479 -2.30 15.41 -2.65
N TYR A 480 -2.15 16.74 -2.66
CA TYR A 480 -2.91 17.64 -1.77
C TYR A 480 -4.39 17.69 -2.13
N ILE A 481 -4.74 17.44 -3.39
CA ILE A 481 -6.13 17.28 -3.83
C ILE A 481 -6.60 15.85 -3.59
N HIS A 482 -5.78 14.86 -3.98
CA HIS A 482 -6.18 13.46 -3.93
C HIS A 482 -6.43 12.94 -2.52
N TRP A 483 -5.67 13.43 -1.53
CA TRP A 483 -5.86 13.14 -0.11
C TRP A 483 -6.13 14.42 0.68
N ARG A 484 -6.98 15.30 0.15
CA ARG A 484 -7.27 16.63 0.72
C ARG A 484 -7.59 16.62 2.20
N GLU A 485 -8.48 15.72 2.62
CA GLU A 485 -8.94 15.65 4.01
C GLU A 485 -7.80 15.33 4.97
N TYR A 486 -6.79 14.56 4.54
CA TYR A 486 -5.58 14.34 5.32
C TYR A 486 -4.84 15.65 5.61
N PHE A 487 -4.60 16.47 4.58
CA PHE A 487 -3.84 17.72 4.75
C PHE A 487 -4.59 18.78 5.53
N ILE A 488 -5.92 18.79 5.45
CA ILE A 488 -6.78 19.69 6.24
C ILE A 488 -6.70 19.37 7.74
N GLN A 489 -6.59 18.09 8.11
CA GLN A 489 -6.38 17.69 9.51
C GLN A 489 -5.01 18.11 10.06
N HIS A 490 -4.10 18.52 9.18
CA HIS A 490 -2.73 18.89 9.54
C HIS A 490 -2.52 20.40 9.55
N ASP A 491 -2.10 20.97 8.41
CA ASP A 491 -1.59 22.35 8.35
C ASP A 491 -2.21 23.19 7.23
N LEU A 492 -3.02 22.58 6.37
CA LEU A 492 -3.60 23.29 5.23
C LEU A 492 -5.07 23.60 5.49
N SER A 493 -5.54 24.71 4.96
CA SER A 493 -6.97 25.00 4.85
C SER A 493 -7.50 24.59 3.48
N GLU A 494 -8.82 24.49 3.35
CA GLU A 494 -9.46 24.27 2.04
C GLU A 494 -9.07 25.32 1.00
N ALA A 495 -8.84 26.56 1.44
CA ALA A 495 -8.45 27.66 0.58
C ALA A 495 -7.02 27.52 0.04
N ASP A 496 -6.17 26.74 0.71
CA ASP A 496 -4.78 26.50 0.29
C ASP A 496 -4.67 25.40 -0.78
N ILE A 497 -5.74 24.62 -0.99
CA ILE A 497 -5.77 23.47 -1.90
C ILE A 497 -6.63 23.82 -3.11
N GLN A 498 -6.03 24.53 -4.06
CA GLN A 498 -6.69 24.99 -5.28
C GLN A 498 -5.95 24.50 -6.52
N LEU A 499 -6.68 23.89 -7.47
CA LEU A 499 -6.11 23.32 -8.68
C LEU A 499 -5.41 24.39 -9.55
N ARG A 500 -5.97 25.61 -9.61
CA ARG A 500 -5.42 26.71 -10.40
C ARG A 500 -4.06 27.14 -9.88
N ASP A 501 -3.97 27.40 -8.58
CA ASP A 501 -2.73 27.82 -7.92
C ASP A 501 -1.68 26.73 -8.07
N MET A 502 -2.06 25.47 -7.87
CA MET A 502 -1.16 24.33 -8.07
C MET A 502 -0.60 24.28 -9.49
N VAL A 503 -1.43 24.41 -10.53
CA VAL A 503 -0.99 24.44 -11.93
C VAL A 503 -0.06 25.63 -12.20
N ASP A 504 -0.40 26.81 -11.71
CA ASP A 504 0.37 28.03 -11.95
C ASP A 504 1.75 27.99 -11.26
N GLU A 505 1.82 27.49 -10.02
CA GLU A 505 3.04 27.42 -9.21
C GLU A 505 3.97 26.25 -9.55
N THR A 506 3.42 25.16 -10.09
CA THR A 506 4.19 23.94 -10.43
C THR A 506 4.30 23.76 -11.94
N LEU A 507 3.20 23.46 -12.62
CA LEU A 507 3.21 23.09 -14.04
C LEU A 507 3.70 24.24 -14.94
N LEU A 508 3.37 25.48 -14.60
CA LEU A 508 3.80 26.68 -15.33
C LEU A 508 5.05 27.34 -14.74
N ARG A 509 5.72 26.74 -13.75
CA ARG A 509 6.89 27.34 -13.10
C ARG A 509 7.95 27.73 -14.13
N GLY A 510 8.33 29.01 -14.13
CA GLY A 510 9.32 29.55 -15.09
C GLY A 510 8.82 29.69 -16.53
N VAL A 511 7.54 29.40 -16.82
CA VAL A 511 6.93 29.53 -18.15
C VAL A 511 5.92 30.66 -18.16
N ARG A 512 6.10 31.63 -19.07
CA ARG A 512 5.14 32.71 -19.28
C ARG A 512 4.08 32.30 -20.29
N LYS A 513 3.06 31.58 -19.81
CA LYS A 513 1.89 31.19 -20.58
C LYS A 513 0.64 31.56 -19.80
N ARG A 514 -0.37 32.09 -20.51
CA ARG A 514 -1.70 32.31 -19.93
C ARG A 514 -2.59 31.14 -20.36
N LEU A 515 -3.12 30.42 -19.39
CA LEU A 515 -4.04 29.30 -19.62
C LEU A 515 -5.49 29.79 -19.74
N LYS A 516 -6.31 28.97 -20.40
CA LYS A 516 -7.77 29.07 -20.32
C LYS A 516 -8.26 28.18 -19.18
N ASP A 517 -9.50 28.41 -18.71
CA ASP A 517 -10.12 27.58 -17.66
C ASP A 517 -10.15 26.09 -18.04
N GLU A 518 -10.44 25.78 -19.30
CA GLU A 518 -10.39 24.42 -19.84
C GLU A 518 -9.04 23.74 -19.61
N ASP A 519 -7.93 24.47 -19.71
CA ASP A 519 -6.59 23.90 -19.53
C ASP A 519 -6.35 23.46 -18.07
N TYR A 520 -6.87 24.20 -17.09
CA TYR A 520 -6.79 23.84 -15.67
C TYR A 520 -7.60 22.57 -15.39
N LEU A 521 -8.84 22.50 -15.88
CA LEU A 521 -9.68 21.31 -15.75
C LEU A 521 -9.01 20.09 -16.40
N ILE A 522 -8.48 20.25 -17.62
CA ILE A 522 -7.76 19.17 -18.32
C ILE A 522 -6.53 18.71 -17.52
N ALA A 523 -5.77 19.63 -16.91
CA ALA A 523 -4.63 19.28 -16.08
C ALA A 523 -5.05 18.42 -14.87
N GLY A 524 -6.12 18.81 -14.17
CA GLY A 524 -6.67 18.02 -13.04
C GLY A 524 -7.16 16.64 -13.47
N VAL A 525 -7.88 16.54 -14.60
CA VAL A 525 -8.38 15.26 -15.13
C VAL A 525 -7.23 14.34 -15.55
N ALA A 526 -6.18 14.90 -16.18
CA ALA A 526 -5.00 14.15 -16.57
C ALA A 526 -4.19 13.67 -15.35
N ALA A 527 -4.05 14.49 -14.30
CA ALA A 527 -3.42 14.10 -13.05
C ALA A 527 -4.22 12.98 -12.35
N GLN A 528 -5.55 13.10 -12.28
CA GLN A 528 -6.39 12.04 -11.73
C GLN A 528 -6.27 10.74 -12.53
N ALA A 529 -6.23 10.80 -13.85
CA ALA A 529 -6.00 9.62 -14.69
C ALA A 529 -4.64 8.96 -14.39
N TYR A 530 -3.60 9.76 -14.18
CA TYR A 530 -2.28 9.27 -13.77
C TYR A 530 -2.33 8.54 -12.42
N TYR A 531 -2.99 9.13 -11.43
CA TYR A 531 -3.16 8.54 -10.09
C TYR A 531 -3.98 7.25 -10.14
N PHE A 532 -5.07 7.21 -10.90
CA PHE A 532 -5.85 5.98 -11.09
C PHE A 532 -5.05 4.88 -11.79
N ALA A 533 -4.17 5.24 -12.74
CA ALA A 533 -3.27 4.27 -13.36
C ALA A 533 -2.22 3.72 -12.38
N LEU A 534 -1.79 4.49 -11.38
CA LEU A 534 -0.95 4.01 -10.29
C LEU A 534 -1.73 3.13 -9.30
N ASP A 535 -2.94 3.53 -8.89
CA ASP A 535 -3.79 2.72 -7.99
C ASP A 535 -4.19 1.37 -8.61
N ALA A 536 -4.33 1.32 -9.93
CA ALA A 536 -4.56 0.08 -10.67
C ALA A 536 -3.41 -0.94 -10.56
N MET A 537 -2.25 -0.56 -10.02
CA MET A 537 -1.08 -1.43 -9.83
C MET A 537 -0.95 -1.95 -8.39
N ARG A 538 -1.97 -1.79 -7.54
CA ARG A 538 -1.98 -2.30 -6.15
C ARG A 538 -1.70 -3.80 -6.10
N SER A 539 -0.77 -4.23 -5.22
CA SER A 539 -0.29 -5.63 -5.16
C SER A 539 -1.37 -6.65 -4.80
N HIS A 540 -2.40 -6.23 -4.06
CA HIS A 540 -3.47 -7.10 -3.57
C HIS A 540 -4.26 -7.80 -4.69
N ALA A 541 -4.27 -7.23 -5.91
CA ALA A 541 -4.92 -7.87 -7.05
C ALA A 541 -4.28 -9.20 -7.43
N THR A 542 -2.96 -9.36 -7.24
CA THR A 542 -2.21 -10.57 -7.57
C THR A 542 -1.63 -11.29 -6.34
N HIS A 543 -1.99 -10.84 -5.14
CA HIS A 543 -1.58 -11.49 -3.88
C HIS A 543 -2.23 -12.86 -3.69
N TRP A 544 -3.50 -13.01 -4.11
CA TRP A 544 -4.35 -14.18 -3.86
C TRP A 544 -4.29 -15.23 -4.96
N GLU A 545 -4.85 -16.41 -4.68
CA GLU A 545 -4.81 -17.57 -5.58
C GLU A 545 -5.75 -17.41 -6.78
N ASN A 546 -6.92 -16.79 -6.58
CA ASN A 546 -7.97 -16.64 -7.60
C ASN A 546 -8.00 -15.24 -8.24
N LEU A 547 -8.30 -15.19 -9.55
CA LEU A 547 -8.54 -13.95 -10.28
C LEU A 547 -9.82 -13.26 -9.82
N ASP A 548 -10.95 -13.98 -9.76
CA ASP A 548 -12.27 -13.41 -9.45
C ASP A 548 -12.40 -13.05 -7.96
N GLN A 549 -11.91 -11.85 -7.61
CA GLN A 549 -11.95 -11.29 -6.26
C GLN A 549 -11.93 -9.76 -6.27
N ARG A 550 -12.28 -9.15 -5.12
CA ARG A 550 -12.57 -7.71 -4.98
C ARG A 550 -11.39 -6.76 -5.24
N ALA A 551 -10.16 -7.15 -4.89
CA ALA A 551 -8.95 -6.38 -5.14
C ALA A 551 -8.63 -6.32 -6.64
N ALA A 552 -8.69 -7.46 -7.35
CA ALA A 552 -8.49 -7.50 -8.79
C ALA A 552 -9.61 -6.71 -9.50
N TYR A 553 -10.84 -6.77 -9.01
CA TYR A 553 -11.94 -5.96 -9.54
C TYR A 553 -11.62 -4.47 -9.44
N GLN A 554 -11.19 -4.02 -8.25
CA GLN A 554 -10.81 -2.62 -8.03
C GLN A 554 -9.69 -2.18 -8.98
N ASN A 555 -8.61 -2.96 -9.14
CA ASN A 555 -7.53 -2.59 -10.06
C ASN A 555 -8.04 -2.41 -11.50
N VAL A 556 -8.95 -3.28 -11.96
CA VAL A 556 -9.57 -3.17 -13.30
C VAL A 556 -10.46 -1.93 -13.40
N VAL A 557 -11.25 -1.61 -12.36
CA VAL A 557 -12.04 -0.38 -12.30
C VAL A 557 -11.13 0.84 -12.38
N MET A 558 -10.05 0.88 -11.60
CA MET A 558 -9.11 2.01 -11.57
C MET A 558 -8.47 2.25 -12.94
N ILE A 559 -7.97 1.20 -13.61
CA ILE A 559 -7.39 1.40 -14.94
C ILE A 559 -8.45 1.79 -15.98
N THR A 560 -9.69 1.27 -15.86
CA THR A 560 -10.79 1.62 -16.75
C THR A 560 -11.20 3.07 -16.59
N LEU A 561 -11.30 3.58 -15.36
CA LEU A 561 -11.55 4.99 -15.09
C LEU A 561 -10.43 5.88 -15.60
N ALA A 562 -9.17 5.44 -15.45
CA ALA A 562 -8.01 6.16 -15.96
C ALA A 562 -8.06 6.30 -17.49
N LEU A 563 -8.39 5.23 -18.20
CA LEU A 563 -8.62 5.22 -19.65
C LEU A 563 -9.80 6.14 -20.03
N CYS A 564 -10.92 6.05 -19.31
CA CYS A 564 -12.08 6.91 -19.55
C CYS A 564 -11.73 8.39 -19.41
N ASN A 565 -11.06 8.80 -18.32
CA ASN A 565 -10.62 10.18 -18.10
C ASN A 565 -9.75 10.69 -19.26
N MET A 566 -8.79 9.90 -19.73
CA MET A 566 -7.97 10.28 -20.87
C MET A 566 -8.75 10.37 -22.18
N MET A 567 -9.76 9.52 -22.38
CA MET A 567 -10.66 9.63 -23.53
C MET A 567 -11.45 10.95 -23.50
N TYR A 568 -11.98 11.37 -22.34
CA TYR A 568 -12.60 12.69 -22.17
C TYR A 568 -11.66 13.82 -22.54
N VAL A 569 -10.44 13.80 -21.99
CA VAL A 569 -9.40 14.79 -22.29
C VAL A 569 -9.14 14.88 -23.80
N TYR A 570 -9.04 13.74 -24.50
CA TYR A 570 -8.83 13.75 -25.95
C TYR A 570 -10.03 14.28 -26.72
N HIS A 571 -11.27 14.00 -26.31
CA HIS A 571 -12.46 14.57 -26.92
C HIS A 571 -12.51 16.10 -26.75
N TRP A 572 -12.28 16.62 -25.54
CA TRP A 572 -12.24 18.06 -25.28
C TRP A 572 -11.12 18.76 -26.07
N ARG A 573 -9.98 18.07 -26.28
CA ARG A 573 -8.87 18.57 -27.12
C ARG A 573 -9.06 18.32 -28.61
N LYS A 574 -10.24 17.87 -29.06
CA LYS A 574 -10.59 17.62 -30.47
C LYS A 574 -9.66 16.58 -31.14
N LYS A 575 -9.26 15.57 -30.36
CA LYS A 575 -8.41 14.43 -30.74
C LYS A 575 -9.19 13.09 -30.65
N PRO A 576 -10.32 12.92 -31.37
CA PRO A 576 -11.17 11.73 -31.23
C PRO A 576 -10.49 10.44 -31.74
N ALA A 577 -9.48 10.55 -32.61
CA ALA A 577 -8.73 9.38 -33.08
C ALA A 577 -7.89 8.77 -31.96
N GLU A 578 -7.27 9.59 -31.12
CA GLU A 578 -6.52 9.19 -29.94
C GLU A 578 -7.45 8.57 -28.88
N ALA A 579 -8.61 9.18 -28.65
CA ALA A 579 -9.64 8.59 -27.79
C ALA A 579 -10.11 7.22 -28.32
N ARG A 580 -10.27 7.06 -29.65
CA ARG A 580 -10.63 5.78 -30.25
C ARG A 580 -9.55 4.72 -30.08
N ARG A 581 -8.27 5.08 -30.22
CA ARG A 581 -7.16 4.14 -29.95
C ARG A 581 -7.16 3.65 -28.50
N LEU A 582 -7.44 4.52 -27.54
CA LEU A 582 -7.58 4.09 -26.13
C LEU A 582 -8.78 3.17 -25.94
N PHE A 583 -9.91 3.43 -26.60
CA PHE A 583 -11.06 2.53 -26.56
C PHE A 583 -10.74 1.16 -27.15
N ASP A 584 -10.11 1.12 -28.33
CA ASP A 584 -9.75 -0.14 -28.98
C ASP A 584 -8.74 -0.92 -28.12
N LEU A 585 -7.77 -0.23 -27.50
CA LEU A 585 -6.86 -0.83 -26.52
C LEU A 585 -7.62 -1.40 -25.31
N MET A 586 -8.54 -0.64 -24.72
CA MET A 586 -9.35 -1.09 -23.59
C MET A 586 -10.21 -2.31 -23.95
N ARG A 587 -10.79 -2.30 -25.16
CA ARG A 587 -11.58 -3.41 -25.68
C ARG A 587 -10.72 -4.66 -25.81
N ASP A 588 -9.55 -4.53 -26.44
CA ASP A 588 -8.68 -5.67 -26.68
C ASP A 588 -8.11 -6.16 -25.34
N GLU A 589 -7.53 -5.29 -24.51
CA GLU A 589 -6.89 -5.67 -23.25
C GLU A 589 -7.84 -6.14 -22.16
N LEU A 590 -8.99 -5.48 -22.00
CA LEU A 590 -9.88 -5.72 -20.85
C LEU A 590 -11.19 -6.41 -21.25
N PHE A 591 -11.86 -5.97 -22.32
CA PHE A 591 -13.17 -6.55 -22.68
C PHE A 591 -13.04 -7.95 -23.30
N HIS A 592 -11.93 -8.20 -23.98
CA HIS A 592 -11.57 -9.48 -24.59
C HIS A 592 -10.36 -10.11 -23.89
N PHE A 593 -10.31 -9.99 -22.55
CA PHE A 593 -9.22 -10.52 -21.74
C PHE A 593 -9.00 -12.02 -21.97
N GLU A 594 -10.01 -12.78 -22.35
CA GLU A 594 -9.88 -14.20 -22.71
C GLU A 594 -8.86 -14.47 -23.82
N SER A 595 -8.68 -13.53 -24.76
CA SER A 595 -7.69 -13.65 -25.84
C SER A 595 -6.26 -13.32 -25.40
N ALA A 596 -6.05 -12.91 -24.15
CA ALA A 596 -4.73 -12.66 -23.59
C ALA A 596 -3.82 -13.90 -23.60
N TYR A 597 -4.38 -15.11 -23.61
CA TYR A 597 -3.62 -16.35 -23.81
C TYR A 597 -2.77 -16.31 -25.07
N GLU A 598 -3.38 -15.97 -26.22
CA GLU A 598 -2.70 -15.86 -27.50
C GLU A 598 -1.85 -14.58 -27.58
N ARG A 599 -2.42 -13.44 -27.17
CA ARG A 599 -1.74 -12.13 -27.27
C ARG A 599 -0.44 -12.09 -26.47
N TYR A 600 -0.42 -12.73 -25.31
CA TYR A 600 0.75 -12.77 -24.42
C TYR A 600 1.52 -14.09 -24.47
N GLN A 601 1.17 -14.98 -25.41
CA GLN A 601 1.89 -16.23 -25.67
C GLN A 601 2.07 -17.06 -24.39
N LEU A 602 0.99 -17.26 -23.62
CA LEU A 602 1.08 -17.95 -22.32
C LEU A 602 1.59 -19.40 -22.44
N ALA A 603 1.45 -20.01 -23.63
CA ALA A 603 2.06 -21.30 -23.93
C ALA A 603 3.59 -21.32 -23.72
N ASP A 604 4.29 -20.20 -23.96
CA ASP A 604 5.74 -20.08 -23.76
C ASP A 604 6.13 -20.13 -22.27
N TYR A 605 5.17 -19.87 -21.37
CA TYR A 605 5.31 -20.01 -19.92
C TYR A 605 4.96 -21.41 -19.41
N GLY A 606 4.61 -22.33 -20.32
CA GLY A 606 4.16 -23.69 -19.99
C GLY A 606 2.67 -23.79 -19.66
N VAL A 607 1.86 -22.77 -19.96
CA VAL A 607 0.42 -22.73 -19.66
C VAL A 607 -0.37 -23.41 -20.77
N THR A 608 -1.30 -24.29 -20.41
CA THR A 608 -2.25 -24.88 -21.37
C THR A 608 -3.52 -24.03 -21.52
N GLU A 609 -4.21 -24.17 -22.65
CA GLU A 609 -5.48 -23.48 -22.87
C GLU A 609 -6.56 -23.90 -21.85
N GLU A 610 -6.58 -25.18 -21.43
CA GLU A 610 -7.51 -25.66 -20.41
C GLU A 610 -7.28 -24.98 -19.05
N GLU A 611 -6.03 -24.88 -18.60
CA GLU A 611 -5.68 -24.17 -17.36
C GLU A 611 -6.04 -22.68 -17.43
N TRP A 612 -5.82 -22.05 -18.59
CA TRP A 612 -6.21 -20.67 -18.82
C TRP A 612 -7.73 -20.47 -18.70
N GLN A 613 -8.50 -21.29 -19.39
CA GLN A 613 -9.97 -21.21 -19.34
C GLN A 613 -10.49 -21.49 -17.93
N ASP A 614 -9.86 -22.40 -17.19
CA ASP A 614 -10.20 -22.67 -15.78
C ASP A 614 -9.94 -21.43 -14.89
N ALA A 615 -8.79 -20.79 -15.03
CA ALA A 615 -8.40 -19.61 -14.26
C ALA A 615 -9.34 -18.40 -14.46
N LEU A 616 -10.00 -18.29 -15.62
CA LEU A 616 -10.88 -17.18 -15.96
C LEU A 616 -12.33 -17.35 -15.52
N LYS A 617 -12.73 -18.53 -15.07
CA LYS A 617 -14.14 -18.82 -14.74
C LYS A 617 -14.66 -17.84 -13.69
N SER A 618 -15.83 -17.26 -13.99
CA SER A 618 -16.58 -16.47 -13.03
C SER A 618 -16.93 -17.30 -11.80
N GLN A 619 -16.74 -16.70 -10.62
CA GLN A 619 -17.10 -17.30 -9.33
C GLN A 619 -18.45 -16.82 -8.82
N VAL A 620 -19.15 -15.97 -9.57
CA VAL A 620 -20.52 -15.54 -9.29
C VAL A 620 -21.48 -16.14 -10.31
N GLU A 621 -22.69 -16.49 -9.86
CA GLU A 621 -23.68 -17.15 -10.72
C GLU A 621 -24.36 -16.16 -11.69
N ASP A 622 -24.39 -14.87 -11.33
CA ASP A 622 -25.13 -13.83 -12.06
C ASP A 622 -24.35 -13.28 -13.28
N SER A 623 -23.17 -13.82 -13.59
CA SER A 623 -22.36 -13.43 -14.74
C SER A 623 -21.51 -14.57 -15.25
N THR A 624 -21.52 -14.79 -16.57
CA THR A 624 -20.62 -15.73 -17.26
C THR A 624 -19.29 -15.08 -17.68
N LEU A 625 -19.20 -13.75 -17.65
CA LEU A 625 -17.97 -13.04 -17.99
C LEU A 625 -16.90 -13.24 -16.92
N ASN A 626 -15.64 -13.36 -17.37
CA ASN A 626 -14.49 -13.26 -16.49
C ASN A 626 -14.48 -11.91 -15.73
N LEU A 627 -13.79 -11.87 -14.60
CA LEU A 627 -13.73 -10.68 -13.74
C LEU A 627 -13.33 -9.40 -14.48
N VAL A 628 -12.28 -9.49 -15.31
CA VAL A 628 -11.69 -8.33 -15.99
C VAL A 628 -12.69 -7.72 -16.97
N ALA A 629 -13.27 -8.53 -17.84
CA ALA A 629 -14.26 -8.07 -18.80
C ALA A 629 -15.49 -7.47 -18.11
N ARG A 630 -15.98 -8.12 -17.05
CA ARG A 630 -17.14 -7.65 -16.27
C ARG A 630 -16.88 -6.29 -15.62
N ALA A 631 -15.77 -6.12 -14.91
CA ALA A 631 -15.43 -4.87 -14.23
C ALA A 631 -15.23 -3.73 -15.24
N ALA A 632 -14.49 -3.99 -16.32
CA ALA A 632 -14.18 -3.00 -17.34
C ALA A 632 -15.43 -2.58 -18.11
N ARG A 633 -16.26 -3.51 -18.59
CA ARG A 633 -17.50 -3.20 -19.33
C ARG A 633 -18.50 -2.42 -18.50
N ARG A 634 -18.74 -2.86 -17.26
CA ARG A 634 -19.66 -2.19 -16.31
C ARG A 634 -19.24 -0.74 -16.07
N THR A 635 -17.95 -0.51 -15.86
CA THR A 635 -17.42 0.83 -15.61
C THR A 635 -17.47 1.67 -16.89
N ALA A 636 -16.95 1.15 -17.99
CA ALA A 636 -16.85 1.87 -19.26
C ALA A 636 -18.22 2.26 -19.84
N VAL A 637 -19.26 1.42 -19.73
CA VAL A 637 -20.59 1.77 -20.26
C VAL A 637 -21.18 2.98 -19.55
N ARG A 638 -21.01 3.08 -18.23
CA ARG A 638 -21.49 4.22 -17.45
C ARG A 638 -20.78 5.51 -17.86
N HIS A 639 -19.46 5.42 -18.08
CA HIS A 639 -18.63 6.59 -18.32
C HIS A 639 -18.51 6.99 -19.79
N LEU A 640 -18.74 6.11 -20.77
CA LEU A 640 -18.46 6.40 -22.19
C LEU A 640 -19.71 6.48 -23.08
N LYS A 641 -20.88 6.04 -22.58
CA LYS A 641 -22.11 6.01 -23.39
C LYS A 641 -22.53 7.39 -23.89
N HIS A 642 -22.44 8.43 -23.06
CA HIS A 642 -22.74 9.81 -23.44
C HIS A 642 -21.59 10.51 -24.17
N LEU A 643 -20.36 10.00 -24.08
CA LEU A 643 -19.20 10.44 -24.88
C LEU A 643 -19.22 9.92 -26.34
N GLY A 644 -20.31 9.27 -26.77
CA GLY A 644 -20.51 8.81 -28.14
C GLY A 644 -20.21 7.32 -28.40
N TYR A 645 -19.87 6.55 -27.36
CA TYR A 645 -19.56 5.12 -27.48
C TYR A 645 -20.77 4.20 -27.25
N LYS A 646 -21.99 4.73 -27.22
CA LYS A 646 -23.23 3.97 -26.98
C LYS A 646 -23.38 2.71 -27.86
N LYS A 647 -22.88 2.73 -29.10
CA LYS A 647 -22.97 1.60 -30.04
C LYS A 647 -22.00 0.45 -29.72
N GLU A 648 -21.00 0.71 -28.88
CA GLU A 648 -20.00 -0.29 -28.48
C GLU A 648 -20.44 -1.10 -27.26
N PHE A 649 -21.56 -0.74 -26.63
CA PHE A 649 -22.11 -1.39 -25.45
C PHE A 649 -23.49 -1.96 -25.72
N THR A 650 -23.78 -3.07 -25.05
CA THR A 650 -25.09 -3.69 -25.00
C THR A 650 -25.90 -3.16 -23.82
N ARG A 651 -27.21 -3.42 -23.80
CA ARG A 651 -28.04 -3.12 -22.63
C ARG A 651 -27.62 -3.95 -21.41
N ASP A 652 -27.08 -5.13 -21.63
CA ASP A 652 -26.66 -6.04 -20.56
C ASP A 652 -25.39 -5.55 -19.86
N ASP A 653 -24.51 -4.82 -20.57
CA ASP A 653 -23.32 -4.20 -19.96
C ASP A 653 -23.70 -3.22 -18.83
N GLU A 654 -24.85 -2.54 -18.93
CA GLU A 654 -25.37 -1.61 -17.90
C GLU A 654 -25.87 -2.32 -16.63
N LEU A 655 -26.15 -3.62 -16.74
CA LEU A 655 -26.69 -4.45 -15.66
C LEU A 655 -25.64 -5.40 -15.07
N LEU A 656 -24.38 -5.31 -15.52
CA LEU A 656 -23.31 -6.16 -15.02
C LEU A 656 -23.08 -5.94 -13.52
N THR A 657 -23.11 -7.06 -12.77
CA THR A 657 -22.95 -7.04 -11.31
C THR A 657 -21.53 -6.64 -10.90
N PRO A 658 -21.36 -5.88 -9.81
CA PRO A 658 -20.05 -5.68 -9.20
C PRO A 658 -19.62 -6.87 -8.34
N ASN A 659 -20.48 -7.85 -8.05
CA ASN A 659 -20.19 -9.02 -7.21
C ASN A 659 -18.95 -9.77 -7.70
N THR A 660 -18.16 -10.36 -6.80
CA THR A 660 -16.95 -11.15 -7.14
C THR A 660 -16.87 -12.41 -6.29
N GLY A 661 -15.96 -13.33 -6.59
CA GLY A 661 -15.52 -14.31 -5.60
C GLY A 661 -14.99 -13.64 -4.31
N HIS A 662 -14.95 -14.40 -3.22
CA HIS A 662 -14.34 -13.96 -1.97
C HIS A 662 -12.82 -14.07 -2.03
N LEU A 663 -12.14 -13.44 -1.07
CA LEU A 663 -10.79 -13.83 -0.70
C LEU A 663 -10.87 -15.09 0.18
N TRP A 664 -10.89 -16.25 -0.48
CA TRP A 664 -11.30 -17.52 0.14
C TRP A 664 -10.45 -17.91 1.35
N THR A 665 -9.14 -17.96 1.16
CA THR A 665 -8.16 -18.41 2.16
C THR A 665 -8.11 -17.48 3.37
N ALA A 666 -8.09 -16.16 3.15
CA ALA A 666 -7.92 -15.18 4.22
C ALA A 666 -9.22 -14.84 4.97
N GLU A 667 -10.36 -14.79 4.28
CA GLU A 667 -11.58 -14.21 4.84
C GLU A 667 -12.67 -15.24 5.15
N ILE A 668 -12.80 -16.29 4.32
CA ILE A 668 -13.91 -17.26 4.45
C ILE A 668 -13.54 -18.48 5.28
N GLU A 669 -12.27 -18.88 5.25
CA GLU A 669 -11.74 -19.90 6.17
C GLU A 669 -11.52 -19.36 7.57
N ASN A 670 -11.33 -18.05 7.70
CA ASN A 670 -11.20 -17.40 8.99
C ASN A 670 -12.55 -17.36 9.72
N LEU A 671 -12.64 -18.19 10.76
CA LEU A 671 -13.87 -18.41 11.50
C LEU A 671 -14.36 -17.19 12.28
N ASN A 672 -13.53 -16.19 12.53
CA ASN A 672 -13.97 -15.00 13.26
C ASN A 672 -14.80 -14.06 12.38
N TYR A 673 -14.55 -14.05 11.07
CA TYR A 673 -15.34 -13.25 10.14
C TYR A 673 -16.69 -13.90 9.85
N LYS A 674 -17.75 -13.11 10.01
CA LYS A 674 -19.13 -13.48 9.74
C LYS A 674 -19.65 -12.66 8.58
N TRP A 675 -19.36 -13.14 7.38
CA TRP A 675 -19.96 -12.65 6.14
C TRP A 675 -21.44 -13.02 6.08
N GLU A 676 -22.29 -12.06 5.73
CA GLU A 676 -23.71 -12.29 5.47
C GLU A 676 -23.89 -13.21 4.26
N ASN A 677 -23.20 -12.89 3.16
CA ASN A 677 -23.10 -13.76 2.00
C ASN A 677 -21.77 -14.52 1.98
N LYS A 678 -21.81 -15.83 2.15
CA LYS A 678 -20.62 -16.70 2.16
C LYS A 678 -20.29 -17.32 0.79
N LEU A 679 -21.13 -17.09 -0.23
CA LEU A 679 -20.96 -17.69 -1.56
C LEU A 679 -20.15 -16.83 -2.51
N TYR A 680 -20.16 -15.52 -2.32
CA TYR A 680 -19.42 -14.54 -3.11
C TYR A 680 -19.39 -13.20 -2.35
N CYS A 681 -18.46 -12.32 -2.72
CA CYS A 681 -18.29 -10.99 -2.13
C CYS A 681 -19.27 -9.99 -2.75
N GLY A 682 -20.40 -9.80 -2.10
CA GLY A 682 -21.44 -8.86 -2.52
C GLY A 682 -22.80 -9.17 -1.89
N LEU A 683 -23.79 -8.34 -2.19
CA LEU A 683 -25.17 -8.59 -1.79
C LEU A 683 -25.77 -9.75 -2.60
N ARG A 684 -26.60 -10.57 -1.93
CA ARG A 684 -27.55 -11.42 -2.64
C ARG A 684 -28.73 -10.53 -3.01
N GLU A 685 -29.01 -10.41 -4.30
CA GLU A 685 -30.32 -9.95 -4.72
C GLU A 685 -31.34 -11.03 -4.30
N GLU A 686 -32.37 -10.63 -3.54
CA GLU A 686 -33.45 -11.54 -3.09
C GLU A 686 -34.42 -11.89 -4.21
#